data_AF-A0AAF1B436-F1
#
_entry.id   AF-A0AAF1B436-F1
#
_cell.length_a   1.000
_cell.length_b   1.000
_cell.length_c   1.000
_cell.angle_alpha   90.00
_cell.angle_beta   90.00
_cell.angle_gamma   90.00
#
_symmetry.space_group_name_H-M   'P 1'
#
loop_
_entity.id
_entity.type
_entity.pdbx_description
1 polymer ?
#
loop_
_entity_poly.entity_id
_entity_poly.type
_entity_poly.pdbx_seq_one_letter_code
_entity_poly.pdbx_strand_id
1 'polypeptide(L)'
;MNSQWEKKKKARITSEDGEDRISRLPDELLHQILKFVDTKLSVQTSALSKRWKRVWTTLPFLNFKWNHWYSCPKMSNLTRQVMINRNYQSQISCLEMAMLPQGLMTEFIRYAIVRRVRYLNVHFRAEHKPFKLSNFNSVYIEKLELTIKLGDCVSKSDCWDLPALSTLCLTRKNFCGFNRFDVDKLAEIYVTCLPALRNLSLESWDLQSCAFRLPELTSLVVRMCKLPSKDWDLPALTSLTLDDVQYPENMKDLFAALVSLQNLKLFHKEVSICNCFVHCPELVNLEIETRYNQDKGIPTSKIVVFAPKLKKFTSIGIFPVTFEDTKLDYVNVRLKGWIDAKSFSRQKMKECYQQLTSMLPGLGSAKILSLDLEIIEALLWIFDFLVSFPSPFCDLEYVKLPLGCNEASLSSTLRSYLLGGSPAATMVTALPQNIISRKEASTVKAQNVVRQEPGSPTKVLINSQYVHKSVFVDTAHMGVQEELVGQNSLLDGDRVRQIGAPVKRTGSGRVSSSGGNSDFRLWQGHEVYCEFVCLLDRIMDKYPETFEHFTTKNKKFCTIKLNMLCTSVNDFTKISLSDVDAKTIAEYREVFAELQEFGFNVSWLLGRLNYIEQVRFSQPLLSEIHAIDCHIVDAKSKLQEFQVCIDDTKSKLKDLETLRAEKMHAIQKAFGPMATNLVVGYVGDDLLSSPEFPPDQSHA
;
A
#
# COMPACT_ATOMS: atom_id res chain seq x y z
N MET A 1 -23.79 55.59 -16.09
CA MET A 1 -22.99 54.34 -16.16
C MET A 1 -21.60 54.63 -15.62
N ASN A 2 -21.26 54.06 -14.46
CA ASN A 2 -19.94 53.50 -14.10
C ASN A 2 -19.89 53.27 -12.59
N SER A 3 -20.16 52.02 -12.22
CA SER A 3 -20.11 51.49 -10.86
C SER A 3 -18.66 51.36 -10.40
N GLN A 4 -18.29 52.13 -9.39
CA GLN A 4 -17.12 51.90 -8.53
C GLN A 4 -17.28 50.54 -7.85
N TRP A 5 -16.38 49.59 -8.13
CA TRP A 5 -16.29 48.37 -7.35
C TRP A 5 -15.47 48.67 -6.08
N GLU A 6 -16.16 48.80 -4.96
CA GLU A 6 -15.51 48.81 -3.65
C GLU A 6 -14.87 47.45 -3.37
N LYS A 7 -13.65 47.46 -2.83
CA LYS A 7 -12.99 46.28 -2.25
C LYS A 7 -13.80 45.81 -1.04
N LYS A 8 -14.74 44.87 -1.24
CA LYS A 8 -15.38 44.14 -0.14
C LYS A 8 -14.32 43.36 0.65
N LYS A 9 -13.92 43.89 1.81
CA LYS A 9 -13.24 43.11 2.86
C LYS A 9 -14.15 41.94 3.21
N LYS A 10 -13.71 40.69 2.94
CA LYS A 10 -14.38 39.48 3.45
C LYS A 10 -14.49 39.62 4.97
N ALA A 11 -15.72 39.69 5.48
CA ALA A 11 -15.99 39.67 6.91
C ALA A 11 -15.41 38.37 7.49
N ARG A 12 -14.37 38.50 8.33
CA ARG A 12 -13.94 37.41 9.19
C ARG A 12 -15.06 37.20 10.21
N ILE A 13 -15.58 35.99 10.32
CA ILE A 13 -16.42 35.59 11.46
C ILE A 13 -15.49 35.54 12.67
N THR A 14 -15.22 36.69 13.28
CA THR A 14 -14.55 36.78 14.56
C THR A 14 -15.62 37.02 15.62
N SER A 15 -15.64 36.15 16.63
CA SER A 15 -16.33 36.45 17.88
C SER A 15 -15.73 37.71 18.53
N GLU A 16 -16.41 38.30 19.52
CA GLU A 16 -16.07 39.62 20.10
C GLU A 16 -14.61 39.76 20.63
N ASP A 17 -13.84 38.67 20.75
CA ASP A 17 -12.40 38.68 21.09
C ASP A 17 -11.42 38.41 19.92
N GLY A 18 -11.88 38.32 18.67
CA GLY A 18 -10.97 38.11 17.52
C GLY A 18 -10.35 36.70 17.38
N GLU A 19 -10.59 35.80 18.33
CA GLU A 19 -10.15 34.40 18.27
C GLU A 19 -11.26 33.46 17.75
N ASP A 20 -10.89 32.54 16.85
CA ASP A 20 -11.80 31.51 16.35
C ASP A 20 -12.09 30.44 17.42
N ARG A 21 -13.25 29.78 17.31
CA ARG A 21 -13.74 28.80 18.30
C ARG A 21 -12.78 27.63 18.53
N ILE A 22 -12.00 27.24 17.51
CA ILE A 22 -11.05 26.12 17.62
C ILE A 22 -9.80 26.59 18.35
N SER A 23 -9.28 27.77 18.01
CA SER A 23 -8.17 28.41 18.71
C SER A 23 -8.43 28.66 20.19
N ARG A 24 -9.67 28.59 20.69
CA ARG A 24 -10.01 28.69 22.12
C ARG A 24 -9.90 27.37 22.89
N LEU A 25 -9.85 26.23 22.21
CA LEU A 25 -9.75 24.92 22.86
C LEU A 25 -8.44 24.77 23.65
N PRO A 26 -8.40 24.02 24.76
CA PRO A 26 -7.15 23.67 25.46
C PRO A 26 -6.16 22.93 24.54
N ASP A 27 -4.86 23.08 24.81
CA ASP A 27 -3.80 22.50 23.99
C ASP A 27 -3.92 20.96 23.92
N GLU A 28 -4.42 20.31 24.97
CA GLU A 28 -4.66 18.86 24.99
C GLU A 28 -5.67 18.44 23.93
N LEU A 29 -6.77 19.19 23.75
CA LEU A 29 -7.76 18.92 22.72
C LEU A 29 -7.23 19.24 21.33
N LEU A 30 -6.45 20.32 21.19
CA LEU A 30 -5.78 20.64 19.94
C LEU A 30 -4.79 19.54 19.54
N HIS A 31 -4.06 18.96 20.49
CA HIS A 31 -3.18 17.82 20.25
C HIS A 31 -3.96 16.57 19.84
N GLN A 32 -5.14 16.30 20.42
CA GLN A 32 -5.99 15.20 19.97
C GLN A 32 -6.48 15.40 18.54
N ILE A 33 -6.87 16.62 18.17
CA ILE A 33 -7.27 16.93 16.79
C ILE A 33 -6.08 16.73 15.84
N LEU A 34 -4.92 17.30 16.19
CA LEU A 34 -3.72 17.23 15.36
C LEU A 34 -3.11 15.81 15.27
N LYS A 35 -3.41 14.91 16.21
CA LYS A 35 -3.01 13.50 16.15
C LYS A 35 -3.53 12.79 14.89
N PHE A 36 -4.64 13.26 14.30
CA PHE A 36 -5.22 12.67 13.10
C PHE A 36 -4.64 13.20 11.78
N VAL A 37 -3.69 14.13 11.84
CA VAL A 37 -3.00 14.66 10.66
C VAL A 37 -1.49 14.39 10.72
N ASP A 38 -0.82 14.48 9.57
CA ASP A 38 0.64 14.37 9.56
C ASP A 38 1.33 15.60 10.21
N THR A 39 2.62 15.47 10.48
CA THR A 39 3.40 16.53 11.11
C THR A 39 3.54 17.76 10.21
N LYS A 40 3.52 17.59 8.89
CA LYS A 40 3.63 18.70 7.94
C LYS A 40 2.39 19.59 8.05
N LEU A 41 1.20 19.00 8.02
CA LEU A 41 -0.08 19.68 8.21
C LEU A 41 -0.14 20.31 9.61
N SER A 42 0.33 19.61 10.63
CA SER A 42 0.42 20.15 11.99
C SER A 42 1.26 21.42 12.04
N VAL A 43 2.43 21.45 11.40
CA VAL A 43 3.26 22.66 11.29
C VAL A 43 2.56 23.74 10.46
N GLN A 44 1.87 23.39 9.38
CA GLN A 44 1.15 24.34 8.53
C GLN A 44 0.01 25.07 9.28
N THR A 45 -0.57 24.45 10.31
CA THR A 45 -1.56 25.15 11.17
C THR A 45 -1.01 26.39 11.84
N SER A 46 0.33 26.53 11.94
CA SER A 46 0.99 27.76 12.42
C SER A 46 0.61 29.03 11.65
N ALA A 47 0.08 28.91 10.43
CA ALA A 47 -0.45 30.01 9.63
C ALA A 47 -1.82 30.52 10.11
N LEU A 48 -2.57 29.74 10.90
CA LEU A 48 -3.92 30.07 11.34
C LEU A 48 -3.94 31.20 12.37
N SER A 49 -3.07 31.13 13.39
CA SER A 49 -2.94 32.18 14.40
C SER A 49 -1.60 32.12 15.14
N LYS A 50 -1.28 33.15 15.94
CA LYS A 50 -0.09 33.18 16.79
C LYS A 50 -0.04 32.00 17.78
N ARG A 51 -1.21 31.53 18.24
CA ARG A 51 -1.31 30.40 19.16
C ARG A 51 -0.86 29.10 18.49
N TRP A 52 -1.37 28.81 17.30
CA TRP A 52 -1.03 27.60 16.55
C TRP A 52 0.46 27.48 16.20
N LYS A 53 1.20 28.60 16.13
CA LYS A 53 2.68 28.57 16.01
C LYS A 53 3.37 27.81 17.15
N ARG A 54 2.77 27.77 18.34
CA ARG A 54 3.32 27.10 19.53
C ARG A 54 2.75 25.70 19.73
N VAL A 55 1.47 25.49 19.43
CA VAL A 55 0.76 24.22 19.66
C VAL A 55 1.49 23.02 19.03
N TRP A 56 1.97 23.15 17.79
CA TRP A 56 2.66 22.04 17.13
C TRP A 56 4.00 21.68 17.78
N THR A 57 4.66 22.65 18.42
CA THR A 57 5.99 22.46 19.06
C THR A 57 5.93 21.59 20.31
N THR A 58 4.74 21.39 20.88
CA THR A 58 4.50 20.60 22.09
C THR A 58 3.79 19.26 21.78
N LEU A 59 3.45 18.97 20.51
CA LEU A 59 2.65 17.80 20.10
C LEU A 59 3.26 16.44 20.48
N PRO A 60 2.65 15.61 21.33
CA PRO A 60 3.27 14.36 21.77
C PRO A 60 3.41 13.29 20.67
N PHE A 61 2.80 13.48 19.50
CA PHE A 61 2.82 12.57 18.36
C PHE A 61 3.43 13.27 17.14
N LEU A 62 4.47 12.68 16.56
CA LEU A 62 5.07 13.14 15.31
C LEU A 62 4.94 12.03 14.26
N ASN A 63 4.13 12.29 13.25
CA ASN A 63 3.88 11.37 12.14
C ASN A 63 4.44 11.95 10.84
N PHE A 64 5.42 11.27 10.26
CA PHE A 64 6.05 11.59 8.98
C PHE A 64 5.70 10.53 7.92
N LYS A 65 4.40 10.20 7.81
CA LYS A 65 3.81 9.38 6.73
C LYS A 65 3.35 10.31 5.60
N TRP A 66 3.92 10.15 4.41
CA TRP A 66 3.53 10.96 3.25
C TRP A 66 3.26 10.11 2.03
N ASN A 67 2.24 10.51 1.26
CA ASN A 67 1.73 9.76 0.12
C ASN A 67 2.83 9.58 -0.94
N HIS A 68 3.06 8.31 -1.29
CA HIS A 68 4.14 7.78 -2.10
C HIS A 68 4.19 8.34 -3.51
N TRP A 69 5.30 8.98 -3.92
CA TRP A 69 5.92 8.70 -5.23
C TRP A 69 7.33 9.28 -5.40
N TYR A 70 7.75 10.31 -4.65
CA TYR A 70 9.18 10.66 -4.54
C TYR A 70 9.55 11.13 -3.14
N SER A 71 10.64 10.55 -2.62
CA SER A 71 11.37 11.18 -1.52
C SER A 71 12.01 12.48 -2.01
N CYS A 72 11.35 13.60 -1.79
CA CYS A 72 11.95 14.90 -2.09
C CYS A 72 13.00 15.26 -1.01
N PRO A 73 14.19 15.80 -1.37
CA PRO A 73 15.15 16.40 -0.42
C PRO A 73 14.52 17.44 0.53
N LYS A 74 13.45 18.10 0.09
CA LYS A 74 12.61 19.00 0.91
C LYS A 74 12.10 18.33 2.19
N MET A 75 11.93 17.01 2.19
CA MET A 75 11.39 16.24 3.31
C MET A 75 12.38 16.07 4.46
N SER A 76 13.63 15.72 4.12
CA SER A 76 14.71 15.63 5.11
C SER A 76 14.90 16.97 5.79
N ASN A 77 14.81 18.06 5.02
CA ASN A 77 14.93 19.41 5.55
C ASN A 77 13.77 19.76 6.49
N LEU A 78 12.51 19.50 6.10
CA LEU A 78 11.37 19.72 6.99
C LEU A 78 11.51 18.92 8.30
N THR A 79 11.87 17.64 8.21
CA THR A 79 12.02 16.80 9.41
C THR A 79 13.11 17.36 10.33
N ARG A 80 14.27 17.74 9.78
CA ARG A 80 15.34 18.41 10.54
C ARG A 80 14.85 19.69 11.21
N GLN A 81 14.14 20.54 10.47
CA GLN A 81 13.58 21.77 11.01
C GLN A 81 12.57 21.50 12.12
N VAL A 82 11.75 20.46 12.00
CA VAL A 82 10.84 20.05 13.08
C VAL A 82 11.62 19.56 14.29
N MET A 83 12.64 18.71 14.12
CA MET A 83 13.46 18.21 15.24
C MET A 83 14.23 19.33 15.96
N ILE A 84 14.69 20.36 15.23
CA ILE A 84 15.44 21.50 15.77
C ILE A 84 14.53 22.50 16.48
N ASN A 85 13.40 22.88 15.87
CA ASN A 85 12.57 23.99 16.36
C ASN A 85 11.50 23.57 17.37
N ARG A 86 11.46 22.29 17.74
CA ARG A 86 10.49 21.77 18.71
C ARG A 86 10.89 22.12 20.14
N ASN A 87 9.90 22.32 21.01
CA ASN A 87 10.14 22.52 22.43
C ASN A 87 10.87 21.30 23.03
N TYR A 88 12.03 21.52 23.65
CA TYR A 88 12.84 20.46 24.24
C TYR A 88 12.22 19.84 25.50
N GLN A 89 11.46 20.62 26.26
CA GLN A 89 10.83 20.17 27.51
C GLN A 89 9.60 19.29 27.26
N SER A 90 9.00 19.35 26.07
CA SER A 90 7.83 18.55 25.73
C SER A 90 8.23 17.12 25.36
N GLN A 91 7.60 16.13 25.99
CA GLN A 91 7.81 14.72 25.69
C GLN A 91 7.26 14.37 24.30
N ILE A 92 7.87 13.37 23.66
CA ILE A 92 7.35 12.74 22.44
C ILE A 92 6.98 11.31 22.82
N SER A 93 5.70 10.99 22.84
CA SER A 93 5.25 9.63 23.09
C SER A 93 5.40 8.75 21.86
N CYS A 94 5.17 9.31 20.66
CA CYS A 94 5.20 8.57 19.42
C CYS A 94 5.97 9.33 18.33
N LEU A 95 6.87 8.62 17.66
CA LEU A 95 7.62 9.13 16.51
C LEU A 95 7.55 8.11 15.38
N GLU A 96 6.91 8.50 14.28
CA GLU A 96 6.71 7.64 13.11
C GLU A 96 7.36 8.25 11.87
N MET A 97 8.07 7.45 11.08
CA MET A 97 8.58 7.86 9.77
C MET A 97 8.41 6.77 8.72
N ALA A 98 7.63 7.09 7.69
CA ALA A 98 7.56 6.27 6.49
C ALA A 98 8.71 6.63 5.54
N MET A 99 9.36 5.60 4.97
CA MET A 99 10.40 5.75 3.96
C MET A 99 11.57 6.66 4.40
N LEU A 100 12.12 6.41 5.59
CA LEU A 100 13.23 7.13 6.19
C LEU A 100 14.37 7.35 5.17
N PRO A 101 14.73 8.60 4.82
CA PRO A 101 15.85 8.87 3.92
C PRO A 101 17.18 8.41 4.51
N GLN A 102 18.07 7.86 3.68
CA GLN A 102 19.39 7.37 4.13
C GLN A 102 20.21 8.44 4.86
N GLY A 103 20.25 9.67 4.34
CA GLY A 103 20.97 10.78 4.96
C GLY A 103 20.36 11.31 6.27
N LEU A 104 19.17 10.86 6.66
CA LEU A 104 18.49 11.28 7.90
C LEU A 104 18.49 10.19 8.97
N MET A 105 18.87 8.96 8.60
CA MET A 105 18.69 7.76 9.41
C MET A 105 19.28 7.87 10.81
N THR A 106 20.58 8.14 10.91
CA THR A 106 21.29 8.25 12.18
C THR A 106 20.76 9.41 13.03
N GLU A 107 20.49 10.55 12.40
CA GLU A 107 19.94 11.73 13.08
C GLU A 107 18.57 11.43 13.71
N PHE A 108 17.69 10.76 12.96
CA PHE A 108 16.32 10.46 13.37
C PHE A 108 16.27 9.47 14.54
N ILE A 109 17.03 8.38 14.45
CA ILE A 109 17.07 7.36 15.51
C ILE A 109 17.70 7.96 16.78
N ARG A 110 18.82 8.69 16.65
CA ARG A 110 19.46 9.39 17.77
C ARG A 110 18.50 10.39 18.42
N TYR A 111 17.75 11.12 17.61
CA TYR A 111 16.73 12.04 18.12
C TYR A 111 15.66 11.28 18.93
N ALA A 112 15.15 10.14 18.45
CA ALA A 112 14.19 9.32 19.18
C ALA A 112 14.71 8.91 20.57
N ILE A 113 15.95 8.45 20.63
CA ILE A 113 16.61 7.99 21.87
C ILE A 113 16.79 9.15 22.85
N VAL A 114 17.38 10.27 22.39
CA VAL A 114 17.61 11.46 23.23
C VAL A 114 16.29 12.03 23.75
N ARG A 115 15.22 11.95 22.95
CA ARG A 115 13.88 12.42 23.32
C ARG A 115 13.05 11.40 24.09
N ARG A 116 13.64 10.26 24.48
CA ARG A 116 13.01 9.22 25.31
C ARG A 116 11.65 8.79 24.77
N VAL A 117 11.61 8.58 23.45
CA VAL A 117 10.39 8.17 22.75
C VAL A 117 9.95 6.79 23.25
N ARG A 118 8.66 6.63 23.52
CA ARG A 118 8.05 5.36 23.97
C ARG A 118 7.64 4.47 22.80
N TYR A 119 7.11 5.05 21.73
CA TYR A 119 6.71 4.35 20.52
C TYR A 119 7.46 4.89 19.31
N LEU A 120 8.30 4.04 18.72
CA LEU A 120 9.08 4.35 17.52
C LEU A 120 8.61 3.47 16.35
N ASN A 121 8.16 4.08 15.26
CA ASN A 121 7.83 3.40 14.01
C ASN A 121 8.75 3.93 12.89
N VAL A 122 9.51 3.04 12.25
CA VAL A 122 10.44 3.40 11.18
C VAL A 122 10.33 2.44 10.01
N HIS A 123 9.97 2.97 8.84
CA HIS A 123 9.99 2.19 7.59
C HIS A 123 11.19 2.60 6.74
N PHE A 124 12.11 1.68 6.48
CA PHE A 124 13.31 1.91 5.68
C PHE A 124 13.03 1.79 4.18
N ARG A 125 13.94 2.32 3.33
CA ARG A 125 13.87 2.08 1.87
C ARG A 125 14.61 0.82 1.48
N ALA A 126 14.24 0.26 0.32
CA ALA A 126 14.82 -1.00 -0.18
C ALA A 126 16.34 -0.88 -0.43
N GLU A 127 16.82 0.31 -0.76
CA GLU A 127 18.21 0.62 -1.05
C GLU A 127 19.09 0.77 0.20
N HIS A 128 18.53 0.72 1.42
CA HIS A 128 19.34 0.87 2.63
C HIS A 128 20.22 -0.35 2.87
N LYS A 129 21.46 -0.09 3.29
CA LYS A 129 22.35 -1.14 3.81
C LYS A 129 21.77 -1.78 5.07
N PRO A 130 22.07 -3.07 5.34
CA PRO A 130 21.72 -3.72 6.60
C PRO A 130 22.15 -2.86 7.80
N PHE A 131 21.31 -2.83 8.82
CA PHE A 131 21.49 -1.96 9.99
C PHE A 131 21.91 -2.78 11.21
N LYS A 132 22.64 -2.13 12.13
CA LYS A 132 22.92 -2.71 13.45
C LYS A 132 21.74 -2.54 14.39
N LEU A 133 21.35 -3.60 15.07
CA LEU A 133 20.25 -3.60 16.04
C LEU A 133 20.55 -2.65 17.20
N SER A 134 21.82 -2.62 17.65
CA SER A 134 22.29 -1.77 18.75
C SER A 134 22.00 -0.27 18.55
N ASN A 135 21.76 0.18 17.31
CA ASN A 135 21.43 1.57 17.02
C ASN A 135 20.12 2.03 17.66
N PHE A 136 19.24 1.10 18.01
CA PHE A 136 17.95 1.40 18.63
C PHE A 136 17.95 1.29 20.15
N ASN A 137 19.07 0.91 20.76
CA ASN A 137 19.16 0.66 22.20
C ASN A 137 18.62 1.83 23.01
N SER A 138 17.68 1.53 23.90
CA SER A 138 16.92 2.52 24.66
C SER A 138 16.16 1.85 25.79
N VAL A 139 16.30 2.41 26.99
CA VAL A 139 15.54 1.99 28.17
C VAL A 139 14.11 2.52 28.20
N TYR A 140 13.72 3.36 27.23
CA TYR A 140 12.42 4.05 27.21
C TYR A 140 11.46 3.56 26.13
N ILE A 141 11.96 2.85 25.10
CA ILE A 141 11.12 2.37 24.00
C ILE A 141 10.30 1.18 24.50
N GLU A 142 8.98 1.37 24.57
CA GLU A 142 7.99 0.39 24.98
C GLU A 142 7.40 -0.35 23.76
N LYS A 143 7.34 0.33 22.60
CA LYS A 143 6.87 -0.22 21.33
C LYS A 143 7.78 0.17 20.17
N LEU A 144 8.17 -0.82 19.36
CA LEU A 144 9.04 -0.65 18.20
C LEU A 144 8.42 -1.33 16.97
N GLU A 145 8.20 -0.56 15.91
CA GLU A 145 7.74 -1.05 14.61
C GLU A 145 8.78 -0.74 13.53
N LEU A 146 9.29 -1.77 12.85
CA LEU A 146 10.36 -1.64 11.87
C LEU A 146 9.98 -2.33 10.56
N THR A 147 10.06 -1.60 9.44
CA THR A 147 10.08 -2.20 8.10
C THR A 147 11.50 -2.19 7.56
N ILE A 148 12.15 -3.34 7.55
CA ILE A 148 13.61 -3.45 7.42
C ILE A 148 14.03 -4.57 6.47
N LYS A 149 15.27 -4.49 6.00
CA LYS A 149 16.01 -5.61 5.44
C LYS A 149 17.09 -6.03 6.45
N LEU A 150 16.94 -7.22 7.01
CA LEU A 150 18.00 -7.84 7.81
C LEU A 150 18.77 -8.73 6.84
N GLY A 151 19.92 -8.25 6.36
CA GLY A 151 20.83 -9.13 5.62
C GLY A 151 21.53 -10.11 6.56
N ASP A 152 22.32 -11.02 6.00
CA ASP A 152 23.27 -11.89 6.75
C ASP A 152 24.32 -11.10 7.57
N CYS A 153 24.27 -9.76 7.49
CA CYS A 153 25.17 -8.83 8.14
C CYS A 153 24.78 -8.57 9.60
N VAL A 154 24.81 -9.61 10.43
CA VAL A 154 24.97 -9.43 11.87
C VAL A 154 25.95 -10.49 12.38
N SER A 155 27.14 -10.04 12.80
CA SER A 155 28.00 -10.85 13.66
C SER A 155 27.20 -11.30 14.88
N LYS A 156 27.39 -12.53 15.39
CA LYS A 156 26.70 -13.10 16.58
C LYS A 156 26.64 -12.16 17.82
N SER A 157 27.37 -11.05 17.82
CA SER A 157 27.50 -10.05 18.88
C SER A 157 26.55 -8.84 18.82
N ASP A 158 25.80 -8.59 17.73
CA ASP A 158 24.86 -7.44 17.71
C ASP A 158 23.46 -7.87 18.17
N CYS A 159 22.97 -7.23 19.22
CA CYS A 159 21.72 -7.55 19.90
C CYS A 159 21.02 -6.27 20.34
N TRP A 160 19.72 -6.36 20.59
CA TRP A 160 18.95 -5.28 21.18
C TRP A 160 19.31 -5.12 22.67
N ASP A 161 19.41 -3.88 23.12
CA ASP A 161 19.31 -3.51 24.54
C ASP A 161 18.08 -2.61 24.71
N LEU A 162 16.93 -3.28 24.88
CA LEU A 162 15.61 -2.67 24.91
C LEU A 162 14.81 -3.23 26.10
N PRO A 163 15.20 -2.94 27.35
CA PRO A 163 14.65 -3.59 28.54
C PRO A 163 13.17 -3.26 28.80
N ALA A 164 12.65 -2.14 28.28
CA ALA A 164 11.25 -1.73 28.44
C ALA A 164 10.34 -2.19 27.29
N LEU A 165 10.89 -2.84 26.26
CA LEU A 165 10.14 -3.15 25.04
C LEU A 165 9.14 -4.27 25.29
N SER A 166 7.86 -3.91 25.26
CA SER A 166 6.74 -4.85 25.42
C SER A 166 6.16 -5.30 24.08
N THR A 167 6.35 -4.50 23.02
CA THR A 167 5.75 -4.74 21.71
C THR A 167 6.77 -4.52 20.60
N LEU A 168 7.01 -5.57 19.81
CA LEU A 168 7.88 -5.55 18.65
C LEU A 168 7.11 -5.95 17.39
N CYS A 169 7.16 -5.12 16.35
CA CYS A 169 6.67 -5.46 15.02
C CYS A 169 7.83 -5.39 14.02
N LEU A 170 8.13 -6.50 13.35
CA LEU A 170 9.14 -6.58 12.31
C LEU A 170 8.49 -6.99 10.99
N THR A 171 8.50 -6.08 10.02
CA THR A 171 8.04 -6.34 8.65
C THR A 171 9.25 -6.37 7.72
N ARG A 172 9.42 -7.47 6.97
CA ARG A 172 10.41 -7.51 5.90
C ARG A 172 9.92 -6.64 4.74
N LYS A 173 10.82 -5.85 4.16
CA LYS A 173 10.50 -5.12 2.94
C LYS A 173 10.62 -6.02 1.70
N ASN A 174 9.50 -6.35 1.07
CA ASN A 174 9.48 -7.12 -0.18
C ASN A 174 9.91 -6.25 -1.38
N PHE A 175 10.78 -6.77 -2.23
CA PHE A 175 11.03 -6.20 -3.56
C PHE A 175 9.82 -6.50 -4.43
N CYS A 176 9.24 -5.48 -5.05
CA CYS A 176 8.36 -5.68 -6.19
C CYS A 176 9.19 -6.39 -7.27
N GLY A 177 8.93 -7.67 -7.56
CA GLY A 177 9.46 -8.34 -8.76
C GLY A 177 10.27 -9.63 -8.58
N PHE A 178 10.61 -10.07 -7.37
CA PHE A 178 11.31 -11.36 -7.20
C PHE A 178 10.48 -12.37 -6.39
N ASN A 179 10.64 -13.65 -6.75
CA ASN A 179 9.98 -14.83 -6.18
C ASN A 179 9.47 -14.63 -4.74
N ARG A 180 8.17 -14.82 -4.51
CA ARG A 180 7.52 -14.80 -3.18
C ARG A 180 8.10 -15.80 -2.16
N PHE A 181 9.10 -16.58 -2.55
CA PHE A 181 9.67 -17.68 -1.77
C PHE A 181 11.14 -17.47 -1.35
N ASP A 182 11.83 -16.41 -1.84
CA ASP A 182 13.16 -16.04 -1.36
C ASP A 182 13.03 -15.01 -0.21
N VAL A 183 12.82 -15.56 0.98
CA VAL A 183 12.50 -14.81 2.19
C VAL A 183 13.71 -14.83 3.11
N ASP A 184 14.12 -13.66 3.59
CA ASP A 184 15.29 -13.55 4.48
C ASP A 184 14.99 -14.34 5.77
N LYS A 185 15.98 -15.11 6.24
CA LYS A 185 15.89 -15.86 7.49
C LYS A 185 15.93 -14.91 8.68
N LEU A 186 14.94 -15.00 9.56
CA LEU A 186 14.98 -14.30 10.83
C LEU A 186 15.82 -15.11 11.82
N ALA A 187 16.89 -14.51 12.34
CA ALA A 187 17.66 -15.14 13.42
C ALA A 187 16.88 -15.04 14.74
N GLU A 188 16.78 -16.15 15.48
CA GLU A 188 16.05 -16.23 16.75
C GLU A 188 16.60 -15.26 17.82
N ILE A 189 17.89 -14.89 17.72
CA ILE A 189 18.52 -13.91 18.62
C ILE A 189 17.85 -12.53 18.56
N TYR A 190 17.20 -12.18 17.46
CA TYR A 190 16.53 -10.89 17.29
C TYR A 190 15.26 -10.74 18.14
N VAL A 191 14.74 -11.83 18.69
CA VAL A 191 13.54 -11.81 19.54
C VAL A 191 13.81 -12.31 20.96
N THR A 192 14.78 -13.21 21.13
CA THR A 192 15.07 -13.84 22.44
C THR A 192 15.83 -12.95 23.43
N CYS A 193 16.49 -11.87 22.98
CA CYS A 193 17.19 -10.93 23.86
C CYS A 193 16.28 -9.86 24.52
N LEU A 194 14.95 -10.00 24.43
CA LEU A 194 13.98 -8.99 24.86
C LEU A 194 13.17 -9.45 26.09
N PRO A 195 13.57 -9.07 27.33
CA PRO A 195 13.00 -9.65 28.55
C PRO A 195 11.55 -9.21 28.85
N ALA A 196 11.17 -7.99 28.44
CA ALA A 196 9.83 -7.44 28.68
C ALA A 196 8.84 -7.73 27.54
N LEU A 197 9.24 -8.47 26.50
CA LEU A 197 8.41 -8.68 25.32
C LEU A 197 7.12 -9.45 25.67
N ARG A 198 5.97 -8.90 25.27
CA ARG A 198 4.63 -9.49 25.48
C ARG A 198 3.84 -9.64 24.18
N ASN A 199 4.11 -8.78 23.20
CA ASN A 199 3.47 -8.76 21.89
C ASN A 199 4.51 -8.80 20.77
N LEU A 200 4.42 -9.78 19.88
CA LEU A 200 5.32 -9.93 18.74
C LEU A 200 4.50 -10.00 17.45
N SER A 201 4.86 -9.17 16.47
CA SER A 201 4.32 -9.22 15.12
C SER A 201 5.43 -9.41 14.11
N LEU A 202 5.34 -10.44 13.27
CA LEU A 202 6.31 -10.76 12.23
C LEU A 202 5.60 -10.84 10.88
N GLU A 203 6.15 -10.16 9.88
CA GLU A 203 5.57 -10.15 8.53
C GLU A 203 6.62 -10.37 7.45
N SER A 204 6.33 -11.29 6.52
CA SER A 204 7.18 -11.62 5.37
C SER A 204 8.59 -12.14 5.73
N TRP A 205 8.71 -13.00 6.77
CA TRP A 205 9.98 -13.61 7.21
C TRP A 205 10.03 -15.13 6.99
N ASP A 206 11.24 -15.68 6.78
CA ASP A 206 11.48 -17.12 6.88
C ASP A 206 11.80 -17.47 8.33
N LEU A 207 10.91 -18.21 8.99
CA LEU A 207 11.01 -18.57 10.40
C LEU A 207 11.37 -20.05 10.57
N GLN A 208 11.73 -20.78 9.51
CA GLN A 208 11.98 -22.22 9.56
C GLN A 208 13.04 -22.61 10.61
N SER A 209 14.00 -21.71 10.88
CA SER A 209 15.07 -21.91 11.86
C SER A 209 14.72 -21.58 13.30
N CYS A 210 13.64 -20.84 13.56
CA CYS A 210 13.29 -20.29 14.87
C CYS A 210 12.60 -21.35 15.76
N ALA A 211 13.05 -21.52 17.00
CA ALA A 211 12.34 -22.38 17.97
C ALA A 211 11.30 -21.64 18.83
N PHE A 212 11.23 -20.31 18.74
CA PHE A 212 10.30 -19.47 19.53
C PHE A 212 10.30 -19.78 21.03
N ARG A 213 11.47 -19.72 21.68
CA ARG A 213 11.56 -19.84 23.15
C ARG A 213 11.30 -18.49 23.82
N LEU A 214 10.02 -18.13 23.95
CA LEU A 214 9.59 -16.84 24.50
C LEU A 214 8.54 -17.05 25.59
N PRO A 215 8.94 -17.40 26.83
CA PRO A 215 8.01 -17.88 27.87
C PRO A 215 6.98 -16.84 28.31
N GLU A 216 7.34 -15.55 28.25
CA GLU A 216 6.48 -14.43 28.68
C GLU A 216 5.57 -13.90 27.56
N LEU A 217 5.67 -14.42 26.34
CA LEU A 217 4.94 -13.88 25.20
C LEU A 217 3.43 -14.19 25.31
N THR A 218 2.59 -13.15 25.26
CA THR A 218 1.13 -13.27 25.42
C THR A 218 0.37 -13.18 24.10
N SER A 219 0.92 -12.46 23.12
CA SER A 219 0.33 -12.23 21.81
C SER A 219 1.35 -12.39 20.69
N LEU A 220 0.99 -13.21 19.68
CA LEU A 220 1.80 -13.45 18.50
C LEU A 220 0.98 -13.24 17.23
N VAL A 221 1.48 -12.42 16.31
CA VAL A 221 0.90 -12.18 14.98
C VAL A 221 1.96 -12.53 13.93
N VAL A 222 1.64 -13.45 13.04
CA VAL A 222 2.54 -13.88 11.96
C VAL A 222 1.82 -13.73 10.63
N ARG A 223 2.41 -12.98 9.69
CA ARG A 223 1.81 -12.69 8.38
C ARG A 223 2.76 -13.04 7.24
N MET A 224 2.30 -13.74 6.21
CA MET A 224 3.09 -14.05 5.01
C MET A 224 4.46 -14.67 5.31
N CYS A 225 4.59 -15.43 6.40
CA CYS A 225 5.85 -16.04 6.82
C CYS A 225 5.86 -17.55 6.55
N LYS A 226 7.06 -18.14 6.46
CA LYS A 226 7.24 -19.60 6.54
C LYS A 226 7.38 -19.99 8.00
N LEU A 227 6.50 -20.85 8.50
CA LEU A 227 6.51 -21.25 9.91
C LEU A 227 7.64 -22.24 10.22
N PRO A 228 8.11 -22.30 11.48
CA PRO A 228 9.07 -23.31 11.91
C PRO A 228 8.49 -24.71 11.90
N SER A 229 9.35 -25.69 11.60
CA SER A 229 9.07 -27.12 11.78
C SER A 229 9.40 -27.62 13.19
N LYS A 230 10.06 -26.81 14.02
CA LYS A 230 10.38 -27.12 15.42
C LYS A 230 9.21 -26.75 16.34
N ASP A 231 9.11 -27.43 17.47
CA ASP A 231 8.12 -27.14 18.52
C ASP A 231 8.27 -25.73 19.09
N TRP A 232 7.14 -25.09 19.37
CA TRP A 232 7.06 -23.73 19.90
C TRP A 232 7.00 -23.78 21.43
N ASP A 233 7.86 -23.04 22.11
CA ASP A 233 7.87 -22.92 23.56
C ASP A 233 7.29 -21.57 24.00
N LEU A 234 5.95 -21.50 24.00
CA LEU A 234 5.17 -20.29 24.26
C LEU A 234 4.09 -20.53 25.35
N PRO A 235 4.46 -20.88 26.59
CA PRO A 235 3.53 -21.27 27.65
C PRO A 235 2.53 -20.18 28.06
N ALA A 236 2.89 -18.90 27.98
CA ALA A 236 2.00 -17.78 28.33
C ALA A 236 1.13 -17.26 27.17
N LEU A 237 1.18 -17.88 25.98
CA LEU A 237 0.52 -17.37 24.79
C LEU A 237 -1.00 -17.51 24.89
N THR A 238 -1.71 -16.39 24.91
CA THR A 238 -3.19 -16.34 25.00
C THR A 238 -3.85 -15.97 23.68
N SER A 239 -3.12 -15.35 22.76
CA SER A 239 -3.62 -14.89 21.47
C SER A 239 -2.64 -15.18 20.33
N LEU A 240 -3.10 -15.90 19.31
CA LEU A 240 -2.34 -16.20 18.10
C LEU A 240 -3.11 -15.76 16.85
N THR A 241 -2.42 -15.08 15.94
CA THR A 241 -2.94 -14.76 14.61
C THR A 241 -1.96 -15.22 13.54
N LEU A 242 -2.43 -16.06 12.63
CA LEU A 242 -1.69 -16.51 11.46
C LEU A 242 -2.40 -15.99 10.20
N ASP A 243 -1.71 -15.22 9.37
CA ASP A 243 -2.26 -14.63 8.14
C ASP A 243 -1.41 -15.00 6.93
N ASP A 244 -1.95 -15.85 6.06
CA ASP A 244 -1.36 -16.28 4.80
C ASP A 244 0.06 -16.88 4.96
N VAL A 245 0.21 -17.71 5.99
CA VAL A 245 1.47 -18.37 6.34
C VAL A 245 1.67 -19.69 5.59
N GLN A 246 2.92 -20.09 5.39
CA GLN A 246 3.27 -21.42 4.89
C GLN A 246 3.51 -22.35 6.08
N TYR A 247 2.68 -23.38 6.20
CA TYR A 247 2.74 -24.36 7.28
C TYR A 247 3.81 -25.43 7.02
N PRO A 248 4.40 -26.01 8.07
CA PRO A 248 5.22 -27.22 7.95
C PRO A 248 4.33 -28.45 7.61
N GLU A 249 4.94 -29.54 7.16
CA GLU A 249 4.23 -30.76 6.74
C GLU A 249 3.35 -31.38 7.86
N ASN A 250 3.74 -31.24 9.14
CA ASN A 250 2.99 -31.73 10.30
C ASN A 250 2.32 -30.59 11.09
N MET A 251 1.06 -30.29 10.78
CA MET A 251 0.30 -29.18 11.41
C MET A 251 -0.28 -29.51 12.79
N LYS A 252 -0.53 -30.80 13.09
CA LYS A 252 -1.23 -31.24 14.31
C LYS A 252 -0.48 -30.88 15.59
N ASP A 253 0.84 -31.01 15.56
CA ASP A 253 1.70 -30.83 16.73
C ASP A 253 1.84 -29.35 17.12
N LEU A 254 1.72 -28.44 16.14
CA LEU A 254 1.88 -27.00 16.35
C LEU A 254 0.86 -26.43 17.34
N PHE A 255 -0.42 -26.77 17.17
CA PHE A 255 -1.47 -26.25 18.05
C PHE A 255 -1.53 -26.98 19.39
N ALA A 256 -1.20 -28.27 19.41
CA ALA A 256 -1.18 -29.07 20.63
C ALA A 256 -0.18 -28.53 21.67
N ALA A 257 0.93 -27.93 21.23
CA ALA A 257 1.91 -27.29 22.11
C ALA A 257 1.39 -26.00 22.80
N LEU A 258 0.35 -25.37 22.27
CA LEU A 258 -0.14 -24.06 22.71
C LEU A 258 -1.23 -24.18 23.79
N VAL A 259 -0.84 -24.72 24.95
CA VAL A 259 -1.76 -25.13 26.03
C VAL A 259 -2.60 -24.00 26.64
N SER A 260 -2.09 -22.77 26.66
CA SER A 260 -2.75 -21.60 27.27
C SER A 260 -3.56 -20.75 26.27
N LEU A 261 -3.65 -21.17 25.01
CA LEU A 261 -4.20 -20.36 23.93
C LEU A 261 -5.71 -20.20 24.07
N GLN A 262 -6.19 -18.95 24.19
CA GLN A 262 -7.61 -18.62 24.33
C GLN A 262 -8.22 -18.04 23.05
N ASN A 263 -7.42 -17.37 22.22
CA ASN A 263 -7.85 -16.69 21.01
C ASN A 263 -7.00 -17.12 19.82
N LEU A 264 -7.63 -17.69 18.80
CA LEU A 264 -6.96 -18.10 17.57
C LEU A 264 -7.62 -17.44 16.35
N LYS A 265 -6.81 -16.81 15.50
CA LYS A 265 -7.23 -16.28 14.21
C LYS A 265 -6.40 -16.86 13.08
N LEU A 266 -7.07 -17.42 12.07
CA LEU A 266 -6.44 -18.02 10.91
C LEU A 266 -6.97 -17.35 9.64
N PHE A 267 -6.11 -16.66 8.90
CA PHE A 267 -6.46 -16.03 7.63
C PHE A 267 -5.71 -16.75 6.50
N HIS A 268 -6.42 -17.22 5.48
CA HIS A 268 -5.85 -17.91 4.31
C HIS A 268 -6.32 -17.20 3.04
N LYS A 269 -5.43 -16.41 2.43
CA LYS A 269 -5.79 -15.55 1.29
C LYS A 269 -5.23 -16.06 -0.05
N GLU A 270 -4.04 -16.66 -0.06
CA GLU A 270 -3.37 -17.13 -1.27
C GLU A 270 -2.97 -18.62 -1.20
N VAL A 271 -2.62 -19.11 -0.01
CA VAL A 271 -2.18 -20.50 0.21
C VAL A 271 -3.39 -21.43 0.31
N SER A 272 -3.31 -22.58 -0.39
CA SER A 272 -4.33 -23.63 -0.29
C SER A 272 -4.44 -24.05 1.16
N ILE A 273 -5.64 -24.05 1.75
CA ILE A 273 -5.83 -24.60 3.09
C ILE A 273 -5.34 -26.05 3.03
N CYS A 274 -4.31 -26.43 3.79
CA CYS A 274 -4.01 -27.83 4.04
C CYS A 274 -5.00 -28.33 5.11
N ASN A 275 -5.29 -29.64 5.16
CA ASN A 275 -6.14 -30.18 6.22
C ASN A 275 -5.65 -29.71 7.60
N CYS A 276 -6.47 -28.92 8.27
CA CYS A 276 -6.08 -28.21 9.49
C CYS A 276 -6.71 -28.88 10.70
N PHE A 277 -5.86 -29.20 11.68
CA PHE A 277 -6.27 -29.82 12.93
C PHE A 277 -5.96 -28.86 14.07
N VAL A 278 -6.99 -28.26 14.64
CA VAL A 278 -6.86 -27.33 15.76
C VAL A 278 -7.13 -28.10 17.04
N HIS A 279 -6.07 -28.49 17.76
CA HIS A 279 -6.17 -29.13 19.05
C HIS A 279 -5.71 -28.16 20.15
N CYS A 280 -6.67 -27.41 20.72
CA CYS A 280 -6.38 -26.38 21.72
C CYS A 280 -7.37 -26.50 22.91
N PRO A 281 -6.96 -27.07 24.06
CA PRO A 281 -7.88 -27.37 25.15
C PRO A 281 -8.52 -26.13 25.80
N GLU A 282 -7.77 -25.02 25.89
CA GLU A 282 -8.21 -23.77 26.53
C GLU A 282 -8.81 -22.73 25.56
N LEU A 283 -9.01 -23.10 24.29
CA LEU A 283 -9.46 -22.16 23.25
C LEU A 283 -10.90 -21.71 23.51
N VAL A 284 -11.13 -20.40 23.56
CA VAL A 284 -12.45 -19.79 23.81
C VAL A 284 -13.02 -19.14 22.56
N ASN A 285 -12.16 -18.54 21.73
CA ASN A 285 -12.54 -17.81 20.52
C ASN A 285 -11.73 -18.28 19.31
N LEU A 286 -12.42 -18.64 18.24
CA LEU A 286 -11.82 -19.04 16.96
C LEU A 286 -12.39 -18.20 15.81
N GLU A 287 -11.52 -17.55 15.04
CA GLU A 287 -11.88 -16.83 13.82
C GLU A 287 -11.09 -17.42 12.64
N ILE A 288 -11.80 -17.84 11.58
CA ILE A 288 -11.19 -18.36 10.36
C ILE A 288 -11.70 -17.55 9.18
N GLU A 289 -10.77 -16.96 8.43
CA GLU A 289 -11.05 -16.25 7.19
C GLU A 289 -10.38 -16.96 6.02
N THR A 290 -11.14 -17.20 4.97
CA THR A 290 -10.65 -17.76 3.71
C THR A 290 -11.01 -16.80 2.58
N ARG A 291 -10.24 -16.83 1.48
CA ARG A 291 -10.63 -16.19 0.23
C ARG A 291 -10.77 -17.22 -0.87
N TYR A 292 -11.70 -16.96 -1.78
CA TYR A 292 -11.78 -17.71 -3.02
C TYR A 292 -10.58 -17.39 -3.91
N ASN A 293 -9.95 -18.42 -4.48
CA ASN A 293 -8.85 -18.29 -5.44
C ASN A 293 -9.31 -18.86 -6.80
N GLN A 294 -9.23 -18.06 -7.87
CA GLN A 294 -9.69 -18.47 -9.21
C GLN A 294 -8.92 -19.67 -9.76
N ASP A 295 -7.63 -19.77 -9.46
CA ASP A 295 -6.75 -20.83 -9.98
C ASP A 295 -6.92 -22.15 -9.23
N LYS A 296 -7.29 -22.08 -7.95
CA LYS A 296 -7.34 -23.25 -7.04
C LYS A 296 -8.76 -23.68 -6.66
N GLY A 297 -9.77 -22.89 -6.99
CA GLY A 297 -11.17 -23.13 -6.64
C GLY A 297 -11.47 -22.93 -5.15
N ILE A 298 -12.57 -23.54 -4.71
CA ILE A 298 -13.04 -23.49 -3.31
C ILE A 298 -12.14 -24.38 -2.44
N PRO A 299 -11.76 -23.96 -1.22
CA PRO A 299 -11.02 -24.83 -0.32
C PRO A 299 -11.81 -26.10 0.00
N THR A 300 -11.32 -27.26 -0.45
CA THR A 300 -11.90 -28.58 -0.14
C THR A 300 -11.36 -29.19 1.15
N SER A 301 -10.30 -28.60 1.70
CA SER A 301 -9.63 -29.12 2.89
C SER A 301 -10.48 -28.94 4.13
N LYS A 302 -10.60 -30.04 4.87
CA LYS A 302 -11.43 -30.14 6.06
C LYS A 302 -10.68 -29.55 7.25
N ILE A 303 -11.35 -28.67 7.99
CA ILE A 303 -10.85 -28.13 9.26
C ILE A 303 -11.49 -28.94 10.38
N VAL A 304 -10.68 -29.62 11.17
CA VAL A 304 -11.12 -30.38 12.35
C VAL A 304 -10.70 -29.64 13.61
N VAL A 305 -11.66 -29.33 14.46
CA VAL A 305 -11.44 -28.54 15.68
C VAL A 305 -11.79 -29.39 16.90
N PHE A 306 -10.79 -29.63 17.75
CA PHE A 306 -10.94 -30.20 19.08
C PHE A 306 -10.59 -29.11 20.11
N ALA A 307 -11.64 -28.47 20.64
CA ALA A 307 -11.52 -27.35 21.56
C ALA A 307 -12.72 -27.34 22.54
N PRO A 308 -12.70 -28.15 23.61
CA PRO A 308 -13.86 -28.39 24.47
C PRO A 308 -14.40 -27.13 25.17
N LYS A 309 -13.55 -26.12 25.36
CA LYS A 309 -13.92 -24.82 25.98
C LYS A 309 -14.38 -23.76 24.98
N LEU A 310 -14.40 -24.06 23.69
CA LEU A 310 -14.70 -23.08 22.64
C LEU A 310 -16.14 -22.58 22.76
N LYS A 311 -16.29 -21.26 22.85
CA LYS A 311 -17.60 -20.60 22.98
C LYS A 311 -17.99 -19.82 21.75
N LYS A 312 -17.03 -19.16 21.09
CA LYS A 312 -17.30 -18.29 19.95
C LYS A 312 -16.54 -18.78 18.73
N PHE A 313 -17.27 -18.98 17.64
CA PHE A 313 -16.70 -19.27 16.33
C PHE A 313 -17.13 -18.21 15.33
N THR A 314 -16.19 -17.72 14.52
CA THR A 314 -16.47 -16.82 13.41
C THR A 314 -15.83 -17.36 12.14
N SER A 315 -16.63 -17.53 11.10
CA SER A 315 -16.17 -17.86 9.77
C SER A 315 -16.37 -16.68 8.82
N ILE A 316 -15.34 -16.38 8.04
CA ILE A 316 -15.41 -15.45 6.90
C ILE A 316 -15.03 -16.27 5.67
N GLY A 317 -16.00 -16.55 4.81
CA GLY A 317 -15.86 -17.46 3.67
C GLY A 317 -16.47 -18.84 3.87
N ILE A 318 -16.42 -19.66 2.82
CA ILE A 318 -17.03 -20.99 2.76
C ILE A 318 -15.93 -22.06 2.76
N PHE A 319 -16.00 -22.99 3.71
CA PHE A 319 -15.06 -24.10 3.85
C PHE A 319 -15.65 -25.18 4.77
N PRO A 320 -15.32 -26.46 4.57
CA PRO A 320 -15.79 -27.53 5.45
C PRO A 320 -15.09 -27.48 6.81
N VAL A 321 -15.88 -27.46 7.88
CA VAL A 321 -15.40 -27.45 9.27
C VAL A 321 -16.18 -28.48 10.09
N THR A 322 -15.51 -29.17 11.01
CA THR A 322 -16.14 -30.08 11.96
C THR A 322 -15.58 -29.87 13.36
N PHE A 323 -16.47 -29.88 14.34
CA PHE A 323 -16.14 -29.72 15.75
C PHE A 323 -16.32 -31.06 16.48
N GLU A 324 -15.26 -31.53 17.13
CA GLU A 324 -15.29 -32.74 17.95
C GLU A 324 -15.58 -32.36 19.40
N ASP A 325 -16.63 -32.94 19.99
CA ASP A 325 -17.06 -32.75 21.38
C ASP A 325 -17.16 -31.28 21.87
N THR A 326 -17.50 -30.36 20.96
CA THR A 326 -17.53 -28.92 21.24
C THR A 326 -18.94 -28.35 21.07
N LYS A 327 -19.43 -27.65 22.10
CA LYS A 327 -20.72 -26.94 22.08
C LYS A 327 -20.52 -25.44 21.90
N LEU A 328 -21.05 -24.89 20.81
CA LEU A 328 -20.83 -23.50 20.42
C LEU A 328 -21.93 -22.59 20.99
N ASP A 329 -21.54 -21.58 21.78
CA ASP A 329 -22.53 -20.61 22.30
C ASP A 329 -22.90 -19.57 21.24
N TYR A 330 -21.93 -19.14 20.42
CA TYR A 330 -22.12 -18.09 19.43
C TYR A 330 -21.33 -18.39 18.15
N VAL A 331 -22.04 -18.46 17.04
CA VAL A 331 -21.49 -18.68 15.70
C VAL A 331 -21.83 -17.50 14.82
N ASN A 332 -20.84 -16.96 14.12
CA ASN A 332 -21.01 -15.86 13.18
C ASN A 332 -20.43 -16.23 11.82
N VAL A 333 -21.28 -16.33 10.81
CA VAL A 333 -20.91 -16.70 9.45
C VAL A 333 -21.03 -15.48 8.54
N ARG A 334 -19.96 -15.18 7.82
CA ARG A 334 -19.87 -14.01 6.93
C ARG A 334 -19.21 -14.37 5.60
N LEU A 335 -19.51 -13.64 4.54
CA LEU A 335 -18.76 -13.73 3.26
C LEU A 335 -17.86 -12.51 3.03
N LYS A 336 -18.32 -11.28 3.33
CA LYS A 336 -17.52 -10.04 3.16
C LYS A 336 -16.85 -9.91 1.78
N GLY A 337 -17.61 -10.07 0.70
CA GLY A 337 -17.05 -10.03 -0.65
C GLY A 337 -16.14 -11.22 -0.97
N TRP A 338 -16.46 -12.39 -0.40
CA TRP A 338 -15.72 -13.65 -0.61
C TRP A 338 -15.61 -14.02 -2.10
N ILE A 339 -16.63 -13.66 -2.89
CA ILE A 339 -16.72 -13.85 -4.34
C ILE A 339 -16.92 -12.49 -4.99
N ASP A 340 -16.06 -12.11 -5.94
CA ASP A 340 -16.27 -10.90 -6.76
C ASP A 340 -17.35 -11.16 -7.81
N ALA A 341 -18.60 -10.78 -7.54
CA ALA A 341 -19.75 -10.99 -8.41
C ALA A 341 -19.56 -10.51 -9.87
N LYS A 342 -18.59 -9.62 -10.15
CA LYS A 342 -18.28 -9.15 -11.51
C LYS A 342 -17.47 -10.16 -12.34
N SER A 343 -16.79 -11.11 -11.69
CA SER A 343 -15.87 -12.04 -12.34
C SER A 343 -16.43 -13.46 -12.56
N PHE A 344 -17.66 -13.76 -12.11
CA PHE A 344 -18.20 -15.13 -12.14
C PHE A 344 -19.45 -15.29 -13.00
N SER A 345 -19.57 -16.46 -13.64
CA SER A 345 -20.85 -16.91 -14.18
C SER A 345 -21.80 -17.30 -13.05
N ARG A 346 -23.12 -17.16 -13.28
CA ARG A 346 -24.15 -17.58 -12.31
C ARG A 346 -23.99 -19.02 -11.84
N GLN A 347 -23.60 -19.91 -12.76
CA GLN A 347 -23.42 -21.34 -12.47
C GLN A 347 -22.27 -21.58 -11.49
N LYS A 348 -21.09 -20.98 -11.71
CA LYS A 348 -19.95 -21.10 -10.80
C LYS A 348 -20.25 -20.54 -9.41
N MET A 349 -21.01 -19.44 -9.32
CA MET A 349 -21.45 -18.92 -8.02
C MET A 349 -22.37 -19.91 -7.28
N LYS A 350 -23.32 -20.54 -7.99
CA LYS A 350 -24.21 -21.55 -7.41
C LYS A 350 -23.42 -22.75 -6.87
N GLU A 351 -22.43 -23.24 -7.62
CA GLU A 351 -21.51 -24.30 -7.19
C GLU A 351 -20.70 -23.91 -5.93
N CYS A 352 -20.28 -22.64 -5.84
CA CYS A 352 -19.59 -22.12 -4.66
C CYS A 352 -20.49 -22.12 -3.43
N TYR A 353 -21.73 -21.63 -3.57
CA TYR A 353 -22.68 -21.60 -2.47
C TYR A 353 -23.15 -22.98 -2.05
N GLN A 354 -23.18 -23.96 -2.95
CA GLN A 354 -23.51 -25.35 -2.60
C GLN A 354 -22.58 -25.92 -1.52
N GLN A 355 -21.34 -25.44 -1.39
CA GLN A 355 -20.43 -25.86 -0.31
C GLN A 355 -20.90 -25.43 1.09
N LEU A 356 -21.89 -24.53 1.22
CA LEU A 356 -22.53 -24.27 2.51
C LEU A 356 -23.20 -25.53 3.07
N THR A 357 -23.66 -26.47 2.23
CA THR A 357 -24.27 -27.71 2.72
C THR A 357 -23.29 -28.65 3.38
N SER A 358 -21.99 -28.53 3.11
CA SER A 358 -20.94 -29.29 3.80
C SER A 358 -20.45 -28.57 5.06
N MET A 359 -20.52 -27.23 5.09
CA MET A 359 -20.09 -26.40 6.20
C MET A 359 -21.11 -26.31 7.35
N LEU A 360 -22.38 -26.03 7.05
CA LEU A 360 -23.41 -25.76 8.06
C LEU A 360 -23.68 -26.94 9.01
N PRO A 361 -23.67 -28.22 8.57
CA PRO A 361 -23.77 -29.36 9.48
C PRO A 361 -22.71 -29.39 10.58
N GLY A 362 -21.49 -28.91 10.28
CA GLY A 362 -20.44 -28.78 11.28
C GLY A 362 -20.76 -27.80 12.40
N LEU A 363 -21.70 -26.87 12.18
CA LEU A 363 -22.09 -25.81 13.11
C LEU A 363 -23.36 -26.16 13.91
N GLY A 364 -23.82 -27.41 13.84
CA GLY A 364 -25.13 -27.83 14.36
C GLY A 364 -25.34 -27.66 15.87
N SER A 365 -24.26 -27.62 16.66
CA SER A 365 -24.29 -27.43 18.13
C SER A 365 -24.41 -25.95 18.56
N ALA A 366 -24.60 -25.03 17.61
CA ALA A 366 -24.68 -23.61 17.88
C ALA A 366 -25.97 -23.21 18.62
N LYS A 367 -25.84 -22.39 19.67
CA LYS A 367 -26.99 -21.74 20.35
C LYS A 367 -27.45 -20.46 19.68
N ILE A 368 -26.49 -19.64 19.25
CA ILE A 368 -26.77 -18.39 18.54
C ILE A 368 -26.06 -18.44 17.20
N LEU A 369 -26.83 -18.32 16.12
CA LEU A 369 -26.32 -18.24 14.75
C LEU A 369 -26.53 -16.83 14.21
N SER A 370 -25.45 -16.13 13.87
CA SER A 370 -25.47 -14.82 13.24
C SER A 370 -25.03 -14.94 11.79
N LEU A 371 -25.87 -14.47 10.87
CA LEU A 371 -25.63 -14.52 9.42
C LEU A 371 -25.55 -13.09 8.88
N ASP A 372 -24.63 -12.83 7.94
CA ASP A 372 -24.64 -11.59 7.17
C ASP A 372 -25.58 -11.67 5.96
N LEU A 373 -25.77 -10.53 5.29
CA LEU A 373 -26.68 -10.42 4.15
C LEU A 373 -26.25 -11.32 2.98
N GLU A 374 -24.95 -11.37 2.71
CA GLU A 374 -24.39 -12.19 1.64
C GLU A 374 -24.63 -13.69 1.85
N ILE A 375 -24.55 -14.18 3.10
CA ILE A 375 -24.90 -15.58 3.40
C ILE A 375 -26.39 -15.84 3.18
N ILE A 376 -27.28 -14.94 3.59
CA ILE A 376 -28.72 -15.11 3.36
C ILE A 376 -29.02 -15.18 1.86
N GLU A 377 -28.42 -14.29 1.06
CA GLU A 377 -28.55 -14.31 -0.40
C GLU A 377 -27.99 -15.60 -1.00
N ALA A 378 -26.83 -16.07 -0.54
CA ALA A 378 -26.22 -17.32 -0.97
C ALA A 378 -27.14 -18.53 -0.70
N LEU A 379 -27.76 -18.60 0.48
CA LEU A 379 -28.70 -19.66 0.84
C LEU A 379 -29.97 -19.61 -0.01
N LEU A 380 -30.47 -18.42 -0.34
CA LEU A 380 -31.60 -18.24 -1.25
C LEU A 380 -31.26 -18.68 -2.68
N TRP A 381 -29.99 -18.58 -3.12
CA TRP A 381 -29.57 -19.06 -4.44
C TRP A 381 -29.50 -20.59 -4.56
N ILE A 382 -29.29 -21.29 -3.45
CA ILE A 382 -29.19 -22.75 -3.40
C ILE A 382 -30.42 -23.40 -2.77
N PHE A 383 -31.53 -22.67 -2.63
CA PHE A 383 -32.70 -23.15 -1.91
C PHE A 383 -33.25 -24.48 -2.46
N ASP A 384 -33.26 -24.67 -3.79
CA ASP A 384 -33.67 -25.93 -4.45
C ASP A 384 -32.90 -27.14 -3.92
N PHE A 385 -31.63 -26.93 -3.56
CA PHE A 385 -30.73 -27.97 -3.07
C PHE A 385 -30.91 -28.22 -1.58
N LEU A 386 -31.19 -27.16 -0.80
CA LEU A 386 -31.41 -27.24 0.65
C LEU A 386 -32.66 -28.04 1.03
N VAL A 387 -33.69 -28.07 0.17
CA VAL A 387 -34.94 -28.84 0.40
C VAL A 387 -34.64 -30.32 0.70
N SER A 388 -33.59 -30.87 0.11
CA SER A 388 -33.22 -32.28 0.23
C SER A 388 -32.46 -32.62 1.52
N PHE A 389 -32.07 -31.62 2.32
CA PHE A 389 -31.28 -31.81 3.54
C PHE A 389 -32.09 -31.49 4.79
N PRO A 390 -31.97 -32.30 5.86
CA PRO A 390 -32.54 -31.94 7.16
C PRO A 390 -31.86 -30.70 7.73
N SER A 391 -32.55 -30.04 8.65
CA SER A 391 -31.99 -28.90 9.37
C SER A 391 -30.73 -29.34 10.14
N PRO A 392 -29.58 -28.68 9.95
CA PRO A 392 -28.33 -29.08 10.59
C PRO A 392 -28.23 -28.67 12.06
N PHE A 393 -29.15 -27.84 12.56
CA PHE A 393 -29.03 -27.19 13.86
C PHE A 393 -29.95 -27.78 14.92
N CYS A 394 -29.37 -28.34 15.98
CA CYS A 394 -30.10 -29.09 17.00
C CYS A 394 -30.26 -28.34 18.34
N ASP A 395 -29.42 -27.32 18.59
CA ASP A 395 -29.34 -26.61 19.89
C ASP A 395 -29.63 -25.10 19.79
N LEU A 396 -30.23 -24.63 18.68
CA LEU A 396 -30.44 -23.18 18.47
C LEU A 396 -31.45 -22.60 19.47
N GLU A 397 -31.08 -21.43 20.00
CA GLU A 397 -31.95 -20.54 20.77
C GLU A 397 -32.33 -19.31 19.92
N TYR A 398 -31.35 -18.75 19.18
CA TYR A 398 -31.54 -17.55 18.37
C TYR A 398 -30.85 -17.62 17.00
N VAL A 399 -31.52 -17.12 15.97
CA VAL A 399 -30.91 -16.81 14.67
C VAL A 399 -30.93 -15.29 14.48
N LYS A 400 -29.75 -14.66 14.48
CA LYS A 400 -29.59 -13.23 14.26
C LYS A 400 -29.49 -12.93 12.76
N LEU A 401 -30.49 -12.22 12.25
CA LEU A 401 -30.54 -11.74 10.88
C LEU A 401 -29.89 -10.36 10.73
N PRO A 402 -29.36 -10.01 9.54
CA PRO A 402 -28.78 -8.70 9.28
C PRO A 402 -29.86 -7.61 9.28
N LEU A 403 -29.44 -6.36 9.54
CA LEU A 403 -30.32 -5.18 9.51
C LEU A 403 -30.96 -5.03 8.13
N GLY A 404 -32.29 -4.99 8.06
CA GLY A 404 -33.05 -4.90 6.81
C GLY A 404 -33.64 -6.24 6.32
N CYS A 405 -33.19 -7.37 6.86
CA CYS A 405 -33.85 -8.67 6.66
C CYS A 405 -34.88 -8.91 7.76
N ASN A 406 -36.14 -9.10 7.35
CA ASN A 406 -37.21 -9.53 8.25
C ASN A 406 -37.43 -11.03 8.10
N GLU A 407 -37.92 -11.68 9.15
CA GLU A 407 -38.30 -13.10 9.11
C GLU A 407 -39.30 -13.41 7.98
N ALA A 408 -40.23 -12.50 7.70
CA ALA A 408 -41.19 -12.59 6.61
C ALA A 408 -40.55 -12.56 5.20
N SER A 409 -39.30 -12.13 5.07
CA SER A 409 -38.57 -12.11 3.80
C SER A 409 -37.90 -13.45 3.47
N LEU A 410 -37.82 -14.37 4.43
CA LEU A 410 -37.25 -15.71 4.24
C LEU A 410 -38.34 -16.66 3.72
N SER A 411 -37.99 -17.53 2.77
CA SER A 411 -38.91 -18.58 2.31
C SER A 411 -39.21 -19.56 3.45
N SER A 412 -40.41 -20.15 3.44
CA SER A 412 -40.81 -21.18 4.41
C SER A 412 -39.83 -22.36 4.43
N THR A 413 -39.27 -22.70 3.27
CA THR A 413 -38.22 -23.71 3.10
C THR A 413 -36.94 -23.34 3.82
N LEU A 414 -36.41 -22.12 3.61
CA LEU A 414 -35.18 -21.69 4.25
C LEU A 414 -35.35 -21.58 5.76
N ARG A 415 -36.52 -21.13 6.21
CA ARG A 415 -36.92 -21.14 7.62
C ARG A 415 -36.90 -22.57 8.19
N SER A 416 -37.51 -23.52 7.49
CA SER A 416 -37.52 -24.93 7.88
C SER A 416 -36.11 -25.51 7.96
N TYR A 417 -35.24 -25.17 7.00
CA TYR A 417 -33.86 -25.60 7.00
C TYR A 417 -33.05 -25.03 8.19
N LEU A 418 -33.25 -23.76 8.55
CA LEU A 418 -32.51 -23.13 9.66
C LEU A 418 -33.05 -23.51 11.04
N LEU A 419 -34.36 -23.65 11.20
CA LEU A 419 -35.01 -23.84 12.52
C LEU A 419 -35.59 -25.24 12.73
N GLY A 420 -35.66 -26.08 11.69
CA GLY A 420 -36.37 -27.36 11.74
C GLY A 420 -35.84 -28.34 12.79
N GLY A 421 -34.54 -28.30 13.09
CA GLY A 421 -33.93 -29.10 14.14
C GLY A 421 -34.04 -28.49 15.55
N SER A 422 -34.45 -27.22 15.65
CA SER A 422 -34.63 -26.48 16.91
C SER A 422 -35.93 -25.65 16.87
N PRO A 423 -37.11 -26.28 16.95
CA PRO A 423 -38.38 -25.59 16.71
C PRO A 423 -38.70 -24.44 17.68
N ALA A 424 -38.07 -24.44 18.87
CA ALA A 424 -38.20 -23.39 19.87
C ALA A 424 -37.31 -22.16 19.60
N ALA A 425 -36.40 -22.24 18.63
CA ALA A 425 -35.48 -21.16 18.28
C ALA A 425 -36.21 -19.97 17.64
N THR A 426 -35.76 -18.75 17.94
CA THR A 426 -36.38 -17.51 17.45
C THR A 426 -35.46 -16.73 16.52
N MET A 427 -36.00 -16.19 15.43
CA MET A 427 -35.27 -15.25 14.56
C MET A 427 -35.37 -13.82 15.10
N VAL A 428 -34.23 -13.13 15.20
CA VAL A 428 -34.16 -11.76 15.75
C VAL A 428 -33.25 -10.87 14.91
N THR A 429 -33.55 -9.57 14.84
CA THR A 429 -32.67 -8.56 14.22
C THR A 429 -31.71 -7.92 15.24
N ALA A 430 -32.06 -8.01 16.54
CA ALA A 430 -31.23 -7.60 17.67
C ALA A 430 -31.31 -8.64 18.79
N LEU A 431 -30.18 -8.98 19.40
CA LEU A 431 -30.15 -9.93 20.52
C LEU A 431 -30.68 -9.27 21.81
N PRO A 432 -31.44 -9.99 22.65
CA PRO A 432 -31.91 -9.48 23.94
C PRO A 432 -30.76 -8.97 24.84
N GLN A 433 -30.93 -7.80 25.46
CA GLN A 433 -29.89 -7.14 26.27
C GLN A 433 -29.37 -8.01 27.44
N ASN A 434 -30.18 -8.94 27.96
CA ASN A 434 -29.81 -9.87 29.04
C ASN A 434 -28.75 -10.92 28.63
N ILE A 435 -28.55 -11.15 27.32
CA ILE A 435 -27.52 -12.07 26.80
C ILE A 435 -26.17 -11.34 26.67
N ILE A 436 -26.20 -10.04 26.35
CA ILE A 436 -25.01 -9.19 26.21
C ILE A 436 -24.38 -8.92 27.58
N SER A 437 -25.21 -8.69 28.61
CA SER A 437 -24.77 -8.31 29.96
C SER A 437 -24.38 -9.47 30.89
N ARG A 438 -24.81 -10.72 30.61
CA ARG A 438 -24.44 -11.90 31.43
C ARG A 438 -23.02 -12.43 31.22
N LYS A 439 -22.30 -12.02 30.16
CA LYS A 439 -20.96 -12.52 29.84
C LYS A 439 -19.81 -11.53 30.05
N GLU A 440 -20.10 -10.27 30.37
CA GLU A 440 -19.06 -9.27 30.68
C GLU A 440 -18.82 -9.11 32.20
N ALA A 441 -19.66 -9.72 33.05
CA ALA A 441 -19.60 -9.56 34.51
C ALA A 441 -18.63 -10.51 35.26
N SER A 442 -17.92 -11.41 34.58
CA SER A 442 -16.98 -12.35 35.23
C SER A 442 -15.52 -11.88 35.27
N THR A 443 -15.21 -10.64 34.87
CA THR A 443 -13.85 -10.08 34.90
C THR A 443 -13.80 -8.64 35.41
N VAL A 444 -14.48 -8.32 36.51
CA VAL A 444 -14.11 -7.16 37.35
C VAL A 444 -14.42 -7.47 38.82
N LYS A 445 -13.44 -7.94 39.57
CA LYS A 445 -13.39 -7.71 41.02
C LYS A 445 -12.51 -6.50 41.27
N ALA A 446 -13.13 -5.34 41.46
CA ALA A 446 -12.53 -4.24 42.21
C ALA A 446 -13.64 -3.39 42.86
N GLN A 447 -13.72 -3.55 44.19
CA GLN A 447 -14.00 -2.54 45.21
C GLN A 447 -15.25 -1.64 45.08
N ASN A 448 -16.12 -1.83 46.07
CA ASN A 448 -17.20 -0.94 46.50
C ASN A 448 -16.76 0.52 46.66
N VAL A 449 -17.55 1.49 46.18
CA VAL A 449 -18.05 2.64 46.97
C VAL A 449 -19.43 3.11 46.42
N VAL A 450 -20.43 2.93 47.28
CA VAL A 450 -21.67 3.72 47.56
C VAL A 450 -22.31 4.59 46.47
N ARG A 451 -23.60 4.29 46.25
CA ARG A 451 -24.64 5.00 45.47
C ARG A 451 -24.92 6.43 45.95
N GLN A 452 -25.38 7.30 45.03
CA GLN A 452 -26.67 7.99 45.14
C GLN A 452 -27.07 8.66 43.80
N GLU A 453 -28.23 8.27 43.29
CA GLU A 453 -29.14 9.04 42.41
C GLU A 453 -30.37 9.40 43.28
N PRO A 454 -31.19 10.45 43.00
CA PRO A 454 -31.94 10.56 41.74
C PRO A 454 -32.34 11.99 41.25
N GLY A 455 -32.88 12.08 40.03
CA GLY A 455 -33.68 13.23 39.58
C GLY A 455 -33.95 13.26 38.07
N SER A 456 -35.13 12.80 37.68
CA SER A 456 -35.67 12.68 36.30
C SER A 456 -36.26 14.02 35.76
N PRO A 457 -37.01 14.05 34.63
CA PRO A 457 -36.51 14.33 33.29
C PRO A 457 -37.15 15.59 32.65
N THR A 458 -36.59 16.10 31.56
CA THR A 458 -37.36 17.02 30.68
C THR A 458 -37.07 16.73 29.21
N LYS A 459 -38.14 16.36 28.50
CA LYS A 459 -38.24 16.21 27.04
C LYS A 459 -38.11 17.58 26.37
N VAL A 460 -37.33 17.71 25.29
CA VAL A 460 -37.73 18.39 24.04
C VAL A 460 -37.00 17.71 22.87
N LEU A 461 -37.67 17.74 21.72
CA LEU A 461 -37.62 16.85 20.57
C LEU A 461 -37.07 17.63 19.35
N ILE A 462 -36.66 16.89 18.31
CA ILE A 462 -36.60 17.23 16.86
C ILE A 462 -35.22 17.44 16.19
N ASN A 463 -34.86 16.38 15.43
CA ASN A 463 -34.39 16.25 14.04
C ASN A 463 -33.19 17.04 13.49
N SER A 464 -32.28 16.27 12.86
CA SER A 464 -32.19 16.25 11.39
C SER A 464 -31.50 14.98 10.88
N GLN A 465 -32.23 14.20 10.06
CA GLN A 465 -31.70 13.17 9.17
C GLN A 465 -30.98 13.84 8.00
N TYR A 466 -29.82 13.33 7.58
CA TYR A 466 -29.29 13.55 6.24
C TYR A 466 -28.78 12.23 5.66
N VAL A 467 -29.59 11.71 4.74
CA VAL A 467 -29.32 10.62 3.81
C VAL A 467 -28.76 11.25 2.54
N HIS A 468 -27.61 10.80 2.04
CA HIS A 468 -27.13 11.18 0.72
C HIS A 468 -27.49 10.08 -0.28
N LYS A 469 -28.51 10.37 -1.11
CA LYS A 469 -28.85 9.64 -2.34
C LYS A 469 -27.80 9.94 -3.40
N SER A 470 -27.25 8.91 -4.04
CA SER A 470 -26.56 9.01 -5.33
C SER A 470 -27.59 9.00 -6.46
N VAL A 471 -27.64 10.08 -7.23
CA VAL A 471 -28.49 10.20 -8.42
C VAL A 471 -27.64 9.84 -9.64
N PHE A 472 -28.07 8.79 -10.36
CA PHE A 472 -27.71 8.52 -11.74
C PHE A 472 -28.35 9.59 -12.65
N VAL A 473 -27.60 10.08 -13.63
CA VAL A 473 -28.17 10.81 -14.77
C VAL A 473 -27.63 10.17 -16.04
N ASP A 474 -28.51 9.42 -16.70
CA ASP A 474 -28.44 9.09 -18.12
C ASP A 474 -28.58 10.36 -18.95
N THR A 475 -27.86 10.45 -20.06
CA THR A 475 -28.32 11.22 -21.22
C THR A 475 -27.75 10.59 -22.47
N ALA A 476 -28.64 10.06 -23.30
CA ALA A 476 -28.35 9.59 -24.64
C ALA A 476 -29.10 10.46 -25.67
N HIS A 477 -28.41 10.69 -26.79
CA HIS A 477 -28.93 10.71 -28.17
C HIS A 477 -29.61 11.97 -28.76
N MET A 478 -29.00 12.59 -29.80
CA MET A 478 -29.37 12.46 -31.25
C MET A 478 -28.85 13.61 -32.15
N GLY A 479 -28.44 13.25 -33.39
CA GLY A 479 -28.34 14.10 -34.60
C GLY A 479 -26.90 14.39 -35.09
N VAL A 480 -26.22 13.63 -35.96
CA VAL A 480 -26.42 13.24 -37.39
C VAL A 480 -25.88 14.25 -38.43
N GLN A 481 -25.20 13.68 -39.45
CA GLN A 481 -24.77 14.13 -40.81
C GLN A 481 -23.27 14.44 -41.01
N GLU A 482 -22.47 13.52 -41.58
CA GLU A 482 -22.20 13.23 -43.03
C GLU A 482 -21.37 14.35 -43.69
N GLU A 483 -20.28 14.17 -44.47
CA GLU A 483 -19.95 13.30 -45.62
C GLU A 483 -18.40 13.18 -45.72
N LEU A 484 -17.78 12.00 -45.92
CA LEU A 484 -17.44 11.28 -47.17
C LEU A 484 -16.29 11.86 -48.03
N VAL A 485 -15.54 10.91 -48.62
CA VAL A 485 -14.53 11.01 -49.71
C VAL A 485 -13.11 11.43 -49.27
N GLY A 486 -12.01 10.76 -49.58
CA GLY A 486 -11.74 9.61 -50.44
C GLY A 486 -10.31 9.74 -51.01
N GLN A 487 -9.54 8.65 -50.91
CA GLN A 487 -8.47 8.20 -51.83
C GLN A 487 -7.18 9.02 -52.08
N ASN A 488 -6.06 8.27 -51.98
CA ASN A 488 -4.85 8.30 -52.83
C ASN A 488 -3.99 9.59 -52.76
N SER A 489 -2.67 9.65 -52.94
CA SER A 489 -1.60 8.75 -53.37
C SER A 489 -0.31 9.58 -53.38
N LEU A 490 0.80 9.00 -52.92
CA LEU A 490 2.14 8.96 -53.53
C LEU A 490 2.79 10.19 -54.24
N LEU A 491 4.14 10.21 -54.12
CA LEU A 491 5.19 10.92 -54.89
C LEU A 491 5.58 12.30 -54.35
N ASP A 492 6.79 12.49 -53.81
CA ASP A 492 8.13 12.51 -54.45
C ASP A 492 8.50 13.90 -54.99
N GLY A 493 9.77 14.27 -54.79
CA GLY A 493 10.49 15.04 -55.78
C GLY A 493 10.57 16.58 -55.65
N ASP A 494 11.56 17.03 -54.89
CA ASP A 494 12.72 17.77 -55.43
C ASP A 494 12.64 19.27 -55.82
N ARG A 495 13.80 19.94 -55.61
CA ARG A 495 14.35 21.15 -56.26
C ARG A 495 14.10 22.58 -55.71
N VAL A 496 15.08 23.01 -54.91
CA VAL A 496 16.10 24.06 -55.23
C VAL A 496 15.74 25.13 -56.26
N ARG A 497 15.89 26.42 -55.87
CA ARG A 497 16.55 27.46 -56.68
C ARG A 497 17.11 28.60 -55.83
N GLN A 498 18.40 28.86 -56.05
CA GLN A 498 19.21 29.99 -55.57
C GLN A 498 18.89 31.30 -56.32
N ILE A 499 19.37 32.42 -55.77
CA ILE A 499 20.09 33.59 -56.38
C ILE A 499 19.88 34.77 -55.41
N GLY A 500 20.85 35.58 -54.95
CA GLY A 500 22.28 35.71 -55.20
C GLY A 500 22.90 36.74 -54.22
N ALA A 501 24.21 36.68 -54.05
CA ALA A 501 25.08 37.70 -53.40
C ALA A 501 25.43 38.81 -54.45
N PRO A 502 26.27 39.86 -54.21
CA PRO A 502 27.24 40.08 -53.11
C PRO A 502 27.43 41.55 -52.62
N VAL A 503 28.37 41.82 -51.69
CA VAL A 503 29.48 42.81 -51.81
C VAL A 503 30.37 42.85 -50.53
N LYS A 504 31.68 43.02 -50.75
CA LYS A 504 32.89 42.91 -49.90
C LYS A 504 33.18 44.10 -48.95
N ARG A 505 33.95 43.83 -47.87
CA ARG A 505 35.31 44.39 -47.54
C ARG A 505 35.78 43.86 -46.16
N THR A 506 36.71 42.91 -46.04
CA THR A 506 38.19 43.03 -45.91
C THR A 506 38.73 43.97 -44.82
N GLY A 507 39.57 43.44 -43.92
CA GLY A 507 40.77 44.15 -43.46
C GLY A 507 41.08 44.11 -41.95
N SER A 508 42.14 43.37 -41.60
CA SER A 508 42.76 43.19 -40.27
C SER A 508 43.57 44.42 -39.78
N GLY A 509 43.76 44.57 -38.46
CA GLY A 509 44.68 45.57 -37.87
C GLY A 509 44.78 45.61 -36.33
N ARG A 510 45.77 44.87 -35.80
CA ARG A 510 46.47 44.89 -34.48
C ARG A 510 46.06 45.83 -33.30
N VAL A 511 45.83 45.17 -32.15
CA VAL A 511 46.44 45.31 -30.79
C VAL A 511 46.79 46.71 -30.25
N SER A 512 46.17 47.08 -29.11
CA SER A 512 46.86 47.34 -27.82
C SER A 512 45.87 47.48 -26.66
N SER A 513 46.30 46.96 -25.52
CA SER A 513 45.62 46.75 -24.25
C SER A 513 45.19 48.01 -23.49
N SER A 514 44.02 47.95 -22.85
CA SER A 514 43.77 48.59 -21.55
C SER A 514 42.73 47.75 -20.81
N GLY A 515 43.05 47.42 -19.55
CA GLY A 515 42.40 46.36 -18.77
C GLY A 515 40.92 46.57 -18.45
N GLY A 516 40.29 45.44 -18.16
CA GLY A 516 38.92 45.32 -17.69
C GLY A 516 38.25 44.13 -18.37
N ASN A 517 38.20 42.99 -17.70
CA ASN A 517 37.29 41.92 -18.09
C ASN A 517 35.86 42.46 -17.83
N SER A 518 35.27 43.17 -18.78
CA SER A 518 33.91 43.68 -18.63
C SER A 518 32.95 42.63 -19.17
N ASP A 519 32.24 41.93 -18.28
CA ASP A 519 31.19 40.95 -18.62
C ASP A 519 30.00 41.58 -19.40
N PHE A 520 30.06 42.87 -19.73
CA PHE A 520 29.01 43.68 -20.32
C PHE A 520 29.42 44.27 -21.70
N ARG A 521 28.44 44.36 -22.61
CA ARG A 521 28.49 45.05 -23.91
C ARG A 521 27.32 46.03 -24.03
N LEU A 522 27.47 47.03 -24.90
CA LEU A 522 26.41 48.00 -25.18
C LEU A 522 25.46 47.47 -26.26
N TRP A 523 24.17 47.39 -25.94
CA TRP A 523 23.08 47.14 -26.88
C TRP A 523 22.17 48.36 -26.92
N GLN A 524 22.07 49.00 -28.09
CA GLN A 524 21.36 50.28 -28.31
C GLN A 524 21.69 51.40 -27.27
N GLY A 525 22.93 51.46 -26.78
CA GLY A 525 23.38 52.45 -25.80
C GLY A 525 23.17 52.06 -24.32
N HIS A 526 22.71 50.84 -24.05
CA HIS A 526 22.51 50.28 -22.70
C HIS A 526 23.47 49.12 -22.43
N GLU A 527 24.04 49.05 -21.23
CA GLU A 527 24.91 47.94 -20.82
C GLU A 527 24.08 46.67 -20.58
N VAL A 528 24.49 45.54 -21.18
CA VAL A 528 23.88 44.21 -21.02
C VAL A 528 24.97 43.13 -21.02
N TYR A 529 24.71 41.94 -20.50
CA TYR A 529 25.71 40.86 -20.54
C TYR A 529 26.08 40.50 -21.99
N CYS A 530 27.37 40.20 -22.22
CA CYS A 530 27.90 39.94 -23.56
C CYS A 530 27.15 38.83 -24.32
N GLU A 531 26.69 37.80 -23.61
CA GLU A 531 25.96 36.65 -24.16
C GLU A 531 24.52 36.97 -24.57
N PHE A 532 23.95 38.08 -24.07
CA PHE A 532 22.54 38.44 -24.30
C PHE A 532 22.33 39.40 -25.47
N VAL A 533 23.39 40.01 -25.99
CA VAL A 533 23.32 40.94 -27.14
C VAL A 533 22.66 40.25 -28.35
N CYS A 534 23.11 39.05 -28.72
CA CYS A 534 22.54 38.32 -29.86
C CYS A 534 21.09 37.87 -29.62
N LEU A 535 20.70 37.63 -28.37
CA LEU A 535 19.32 37.28 -28.02
C LEU A 535 18.41 38.50 -28.13
N LEU A 536 18.85 39.67 -27.66
CA LEU A 536 18.12 40.92 -27.79
C LEU A 536 17.95 41.34 -29.26
N ASP A 537 18.98 41.22 -30.08
CA ASP A 537 18.89 41.48 -31.53
C ASP A 537 17.82 40.58 -32.19
N ARG A 538 17.79 39.29 -31.81
CA ARG A 538 16.80 38.34 -32.33
C ARG A 538 15.37 38.63 -31.84
N ILE A 539 15.21 39.07 -30.60
CA ILE A 539 13.91 39.47 -30.05
C ILE A 539 13.44 40.75 -30.76
N MET A 540 14.32 41.74 -30.95
CA MET A 540 14.00 42.99 -31.65
C MET A 540 13.62 42.75 -33.11
N ASP A 541 14.32 41.86 -33.81
CA ASP A 541 14.03 41.53 -35.22
C ASP A 541 12.69 40.81 -35.38
N LYS A 542 12.39 39.86 -34.49
CA LYS A 542 11.21 38.97 -34.62
C LYS A 542 9.95 39.46 -33.91
N TYR A 543 10.12 40.21 -32.83
CA TYR A 543 9.07 40.71 -31.94
C TYR A 543 9.38 42.16 -31.50
N PRO A 544 9.50 43.11 -32.46
CA PRO A 544 9.86 44.49 -32.17
C PRO A 544 8.92 45.17 -31.16
N GLU A 545 7.65 44.77 -31.13
CA GLU A 545 6.63 45.23 -30.18
C GLU A 545 7.03 45.05 -28.72
N THR A 546 7.94 44.10 -28.43
CA THR A 546 8.47 43.83 -27.08
C THR A 546 9.00 45.08 -26.40
N PHE A 547 9.53 46.04 -27.16
CA PHE A 547 10.19 47.24 -26.63
C PHE A 547 9.38 48.54 -26.82
N GLU A 548 8.17 48.51 -27.37
CA GLU A 548 7.38 49.70 -27.71
C GLU A 548 7.12 50.66 -26.53
N HIS A 549 6.97 50.11 -25.33
CA HIS A 549 6.70 50.89 -24.11
C HIS A 549 7.90 50.94 -23.16
N PHE A 550 9.04 50.42 -23.61
CA PHE A 550 10.25 50.40 -22.82
C PHE A 550 10.91 51.79 -22.83
N THR A 551 10.66 52.58 -21.78
CA THR A 551 11.34 53.86 -21.58
C THR A 551 11.97 53.91 -20.19
N THR A 552 13.30 54.04 -20.12
CA THR A 552 13.99 54.21 -18.84
C THR A 552 15.05 55.30 -18.90
N LYS A 553 14.90 56.32 -18.03
CA LYS A 553 15.85 57.44 -17.89
C LYS A 553 17.10 57.07 -17.08
N ASN A 554 17.07 55.95 -16.34
CA ASN A 554 18.16 55.49 -15.48
C ASN A 554 18.90 54.29 -16.11
N LYS A 555 20.15 54.53 -16.52
CA LYS A 555 20.98 53.54 -17.22
C LYS A 555 21.19 52.24 -16.42
N LYS A 556 21.36 52.31 -15.10
CA LYS A 556 21.57 51.12 -14.24
C LYS A 556 20.31 50.26 -14.14
N PHE A 557 19.13 50.88 -14.08
CA PHE A 557 17.85 50.15 -14.06
C PHE A 557 17.51 49.55 -15.42
N CYS A 558 17.90 50.20 -16.52
CA CYS A 558 17.74 49.67 -17.87
C CYS A 558 18.51 48.35 -18.05
N THR A 559 19.77 48.31 -17.61
CA THR A 559 20.61 47.10 -17.62
C THR A 559 19.96 45.93 -16.88
N ILE A 560 19.43 46.17 -15.68
CA ILE A 560 18.77 45.12 -14.88
C ILE A 560 17.53 44.57 -15.61
N LYS A 561 16.69 45.46 -16.16
CA LYS A 561 15.47 45.06 -16.88
C LYS A 561 15.76 44.27 -18.15
N LEU A 562 16.72 44.72 -18.96
CA LEU A 562 17.11 44.02 -20.19
C LEU A 562 17.73 42.65 -19.89
N ASN A 563 18.60 42.57 -18.89
CA ASN A 563 19.17 41.29 -18.47
C ASN A 563 18.07 40.34 -17.94
N MET A 564 17.11 40.85 -17.17
CA MET A 564 16.00 40.04 -16.66
C MET A 564 15.11 39.50 -17.80
N LEU A 565 14.83 40.31 -18.83
CA LEU A 565 14.14 39.85 -20.04
C LEU A 565 14.93 38.72 -20.71
N CYS A 566 16.24 38.87 -20.90
CA CYS A 566 17.08 37.88 -21.56
C CYS A 566 17.20 36.58 -20.78
N THR A 567 17.42 36.65 -19.46
CA THR A 567 17.47 35.46 -18.60
C THR A 567 16.13 34.72 -18.65
N SER A 568 15.01 35.44 -18.51
CA SER A 568 13.67 34.83 -18.53
C SER A 568 13.36 34.16 -19.88
N VAL A 569 13.74 34.78 -21.01
CA VAL A 569 13.55 34.19 -22.35
C VAL A 569 14.49 33.01 -22.58
N ASN A 570 15.74 33.10 -22.15
CA ASN A 570 16.73 32.04 -22.31
C ASN A 570 16.37 30.80 -21.47
N ASP A 571 15.88 31.00 -20.25
CA ASP A 571 15.45 29.93 -19.36
C ASP A 571 14.16 29.27 -19.87
N PHE A 572 13.18 30.07 -20.29
CA PHE A 572 11.94 29.58 -20.87
C PHE A 572 12.14 28.79 -22.17
N THR A 573 13.12 29.16 -23.00
CA THR A 573 13.38 28.47 -24.28
C THR A 573 14.19 27.18 -24.13
N LYS A 574 14.85 26.96 -22.99
CA LYS A 574 15.66 25.77 -22.71
C LYS A 574 14.93 24.70 -21.90
N ILE A 575 13.72 24.99 -21.42
CA ILE A 575 12.95 24.04 -20.62
C ILE A 575 12.45 22.88 -21.50
N SER A 576 12.66 21.64 -21.03
CA SER A 576 12.12 20.46 -21.68
C SER A 576 10.62 20.35 -21.41
N LEU A 577 9.84 19.96 -22.42
CA LEU A 577 8.40 19.73 -22.28
C LEU A 577 8.09 18.63 -21.24
N SER A 578 9.02 17.68 -21.02
CA SER A 578 8.95 16.65 -19.98
C SER A 578 8.86 17.21 -18.56
N ASP A 579 9.42 18.41 -18.35
CA ASP A 579 9.67 18.98 -17.01
C ASP A 579 8.69 20.13 -16.69
N VAL A 580 7.79 20.46 -17.63
CA VAL A 580 6.75 21.48 -17.44
C VAL A 580 5.55 20.88 -16.73
N ASP A 581 5.35 21.25 -15.46
CA ASP A 581 4.15 20.95 -14.68
C ASP A 581 3.26 22.21 -14.50
N ALA A 582 2.07 22.05 -13.90
CA ALA A 582 1.14 23.17 -13.68
C ALA A 582 1.73 24.29 -12.79
N LYS A 583 2.70 23.96 -11.93
CA LYS A 583 3.37 24.92 -11.05
C LYS A 583 4.43 25.71 -11.82
N THR A 584 5.18 25.07 -12.70
CA THR A 584 6.11 25.71 -13.64
C THR A 584 5.37 26.70 -14.54
N ILE A 585 4.18 26.35 -15.03
CA ILE A 585 3.36 27.26 -15.84
C ILE A 585 2.92 28.49 -15.04
N ALA A 586 2.47 28.31 -13.80
CA ALA A 586 2.11 29.43 -12.92
C ALA A 586 3.31 30.35 -12.63
N GLU A 587 4.49 29.79 -12.38
CA GLU A 587 5.72 30.56 -12.15
C GLU A 587 6.13 31.39 -13.36
N TYR A 588 6.11 30.84 -14.58
CA TYR A 588 6.39 31.62 -15.79
C TYR A 588 5.32 32.68 -16.08
N ARG A 589 4.05 32.46 -15.71
CA ARG A 589 3.02 33.51 -15.79
C ARG A 589 3.32 34.69 -14.88
N GLU A 590 3.80 34.44 -13.66
CA GLU A 590 4.21 35.48 -12.73
C GLU A 590 5.44 36.25 -13.26
N VAL A 591 6.47 35.53 -13.74
CA VAL A 591 7.66 36.15 -14.35
C VAL A 591 7.30 37.03 -15.56
N PHE A 592 6.40 36.56 -16.43
CA PHE A 592 5.97 37.37 -17.58
C PHE A 592 5.11 38.57 -17.18
N ALA A 593 4.31 38.46 -16.11
CA ALA A 593 3.59 39.61 -15.56
C ALA A 593 4.54 40.67 -15.00
N GLU A 594 5.61 40.27 -14.30
CA GLU A 594 6.65 41.20 -13.84
C GLU A 594 7.37 41.90 -14.99
N LEU A 595 7.66 41.18 -16.09
CA LEU A 595 8.25 41.79 -17.30
C LEU A 595 7.30 42.81 -17.95
N GLN A 596 5.99 42.58 -17.91
CA GLN A 596 4.98 43.55 -18.38
C GLN A 596 4.97 44.80 -17.51
N GLU A 597 5.08 44.67 -16.18
CA GLU A 597 5.21 45.83 -15.27
C GLU A 597 6.48 46.66 -15.55
N PHE A 598 7.53 46.02 -16.09
CA PHE A 598 8.74 46.72 -16.51
C PHE A 598 8.65 47.44 -17.85
N GLY A 599 7.53 47.30 -18.57
CA GLY A 599 7.24 47.96 -19.84
C GLY A 599 7.54 47.11 -21.08
N PHE A 600 7.77 45.80 -20.92
CA PHE A 600 7.98 44.89 -22.06
C PHE A 600 6.67 44.25 -22.52
N ASN A 601 6.42 44.24 -23.83
CA ASN A 601 5.30 43.51 -24.41
C ASN A 601 5.69 42.04 -24.66
N VAL A 602 5.38 41.16 -23.70
CA VAL A 602 5.69 39.72 -23.76
C VAL A 602 4.50 38.84 -24.16
N SER A 603 3.55 39.40 -24.92
CA SER A 603 2.33 38.69 -25.37
C SER A 603 2.64 37.41 -26.17
N TRP A 604 3.71 37.39 -26.96
CA TRP A 604 4.17 36.23 -27.71
C TRP A 604 4.69 35.08 -26.81
N LEU A 605 5.28 35.40 -25.65
CA LEU A 605 5.69 34.39 -24.65
C LEU A 605 4.48 33.80 -23.94
N LEU A 606 3.52 34.65 -23.56
CA LEU A 606 2.26 34.21 -22.97
C LEU A 606 1.45 33.32 -23.94
N GLY A 607 1.44 33.65 -25.23
CA GLY A 607 0.83 32.82 -26.27
C GLY A 607 1.46 31.43 -26.36
N ARG A 608 2.79 31.34 -26.29
CA ARG A 608 3.50 30.04 -26.27
C ARG A 608 3.25 29.25 -24.99
N LEU A 609 3.22 29.91 -23.84
CA LEU A 609 2.94 29.27 -22.56
C LEU A 609 1.51 28.68 -22.51
N ASN A 610 0.53 29.42 -23.06
CA ASN A 610 -0.85 28.92 -23.21
C ASN A 610 -0.91 27.69 -24.12
N TYR A 611 -0.16 27.67 -25.22
CA TYR A 611 -0.09 26.52 -26.11
C TYR A 611 0.49 25.28 -25.41
N ILE A 612 1.55 25.45 -24.61
CA ILE A 612 2.14 24.37 -23.81
C ILE A 612 1.16 23.85 -22.77
N GLU A 613 0.44 24.74 -22.08
CA GLU A 613 -0.59 24.36 -21.11
C GLU A 613 -1.70 23.53 -21.77
N GLN A 614 -2.13 23.94 -22.98
CA GLN A 614 -3.13 23.20 -23.74
C GLN A 614 -2.66 21.80 -24.13
N VAL A 615 -1.45 21.67 -24.67
CA VAL A 615 -0.88 20.38 -25.09
C VAL A 615 -0.66 19.43 -23.91
N ARG A 616 -0.26 19.95 -22.74
CA ARG A 616 0.04 19.12 -21.55
C ARG A 616 -1.19 18.74 -20.74
N PHE A 617 -2.15 19.66 -20.59
CA PHE A 617 -3.22 19.52 -19.58
C PHE A 617 -4.62 19.45 -20.18
N SER A 618 -4.77 19.58 -21.51
CA SER A 618 -6.08 19.59 -22.15
C SER A 618 -6.37 18.38 -23.05
N GLN A 619 -5.46 17.41 -23.20
CA GLN A 619 -5.72 16.16 -23.96
C GLN A 619 -5.36 14.87 -23.19
N PRO A 620 -6.28 13.90 -23.06
CA PRO A 620 -6.04 12.60 -22.37
C PRO A 620 -5.04 11.68 -23.09
N LEU A 621 -4.85 11.87 -24.40
CA LEU A 621 -4.14 10.92 -25.27
C LEU A 621 -2.63 10.86 -25.02
N LEU A 622 -1.99 11.97 -24.62
CA LEU A 622 -0.53 11.98 -24.41
C LEU A 622 -0.12 11.25 -23.13
N SER A 623 -0.93 11.36 -22.06
CA SER A 623 -0.74 10.60 -20.82
C SER A 623 -0.98 9.10 -21.05
N GLU A 624 -1.94 8.74 -21.89
CA GLU A 624 -2.21 7.34 -22.26
C GLU A 624 -1.07 6.76 -23.11
N ILE A 625 -0.57 7.51 -24.10
CA ILE A 625 0.57 7.08 -24.93
C ILE A 625 1.83 6.92 -24.09
N HIS A 626 2.15 7.87 -23.20
CA HIS A 626 3.32 7.74 -22.32
C HIS A 626 3.17 6.54 -21.37
N ALA A 627 1.96 6.29 -20.85
CA ALA A 627 1.72 5.10 -20.03
C ALA A 627 1.96 3.82 -20.83
N ILE A 628 1.44 3.75 -22.06
CA ILE A 628 1.63 2.63 -22.97
C ILE A 628 3.12 2.43 -23.30
N ASP A 629 3.87 3.49 -23.60
CA ASP A 629 5.31 3.42 -23.89
C ASP A 629 6.11 2.91 -22.69
N CYS A 630 5.78 3.34 -21.48
CA CYS A 630 6.37 2.79 -20.26
C CYS A 630 6.07 1.29 -20.09
N HIS A 631 4.83 0.87 -20.35
CA HIS A 631 4.45 -0.54 -20.31
C HIS A 631 5.18 -1.38 -21.38
N ILE A 632 5.40 -0.84 -22.57
CA ILE A 632 6.16 -1.51 -23.64
C ILE A 632 7.63 -1.67 -23.26
N VAL A 633 8.25 -0.64 -22.69
CA VAL A 633 9.66 -0.70 -22.25
C VAL A 633 9.84 -1.73 -21.13
N ASP A 634 8.94 -1.75 -20.14
CA ASP A 634 8.97 -2.71 -19.04
C ASP A 634 8.75 -4.15 -19.53
N ALA A 635 7.82 -4.35 -20.47
CA ALA A 635 7.59 -5.65 -21.11
C ALA A 635 8.82 -6.14 -21.91
N LYS A 636 9.51 -5.25 -22.64
CA LYS A 636 10.75 -5.58 -23.36
C LYS A 636 11.88 -5.97 -22.41
N SER A 637 12.05 -5.26 -21.29
CA SER A 637 13.06 -5.57 -20.28
C SER A 637 12.82 -6.97 -19.68
N LYS A 638 11.56 -7.27 -19.32
CA LYS A 638 11.17 -8.60 -18.80
C LYS A 638 11.41 -9.71 -19.83
N LEU A 639 11.12 -9.47 -21.10
CA LEU A 639 11.41 -10.41 -22.19
C LEU A 639 12.91 -10.71 -22.31
N GLN A 640 13.78 -9.70 -22.16
CA GLN A 640 15.23 -9.92 -22.14
C GLN A 640 15.70 -10.71 -20.92
N GLU A 641 15.15 -10.44 -19.73
CA GLU A 641 15.46 -11.21 -18.52
C GLU A 641 15.05 -12.69 -18.65
N PHE A 642 13.86 -12.96 -19.22
CA PHE A 642 13.44 -14.32 -19.51
C PHE A 642 14.35 -15.00 -20.53
N GLN A 643 14.82 -14.28 -21.54
CA GLN A 643 15.75 -14.84 -22.53
C GLN A 643 17.07 -15.28 -21.89
N VAL A 644 17.63 -14.47 -20.99
CA VAL A 644 18.85 -14.84 -20.23
C VAL A 644 18.61 -16.10 -19.39
N CYS A 645 17.45 -16.23 -18.75
CA CYS A 645 17.10 -17.41 -17.97
C CYS A 645 16.92 -18.66 -18.86
N ILE A 646 16.33 -18.51 -20.05
CA ILE A 646 16.19 -19.59 -21.04
C ILE A 646 17.58 -20.05 -21.49
N ASP A 647 18.49 -19.12 -21.74
CA ASP A 647 19.85 -19.44 -22.20
C ASP A 647 20.68 -20.11 -21.09
N ASP A 648 20.58 -19.66 -19.84
CA ASP A 648 21.18 -20.32 -18.67
C ASP A 648 20.63 -21.75 -18.47
N THR A 649 19.31 -21.92 -18.62
CA THR A 649 18.67 -23.24 -18.50
C THR A 649 19.10 -24.17 -19.62
N LYS A 650 19.21 -23.67 -20.86
CA LYS A 650 19.75 -24.42 -22.01
C LYS A 650 21.20 -24.83 -21.78
N SER A 651 22.02 -23.96 -21.19
CA SER A 651 23.41 -24.27 -20.83
C SER A 651 23.45 -25.41 -19.81
N LYS A 652 22.69 -25.30 -18.72
CA LYS A 652 22.61 -26.36 -17.69
C LYS A 652 22.10 -27.69 -18.23
N LEU A 653 21.12 -27.66 -19.14
CA LEU A 653 20.62 -28.86 -19.80
C LEU A 653 21.74 -29.53 -20.62
N LYS A 654 22.50 -28.74 -21.39
CA LYS A 654 23.62 -29.24 -22.18
C LYS A 654 24.74 -29.82 -21.31
N ASP A 655 25.03 -29.21 -20.17
CA ASP A 655 26.01 -29.73 -19.21
C ASP A 655 25.56 -31.08 -18.62
N LEU A 656 24.27 -31.22 -18.28
CA LEU A 656 23.69 -32.47 -17.79
C LEU A 656 23.67 -33.56 -18.86
N GLU A 657 23.36 -33.22 -20.12
CA GLU A 657 23.42 -34.15 -21.26
C GLU A 657 24.85 -34.64 -21.51
N THR A 658 25.82 -33.74 -21.43
CA THR A 658 27.25 -34.07 -21.57
C THR A 658 27.70 -34.98 -20.44
N LEU A 659 27.36 -34.66 -19.20
CA LEU A 659 27.65 -35.50 -18.04
C LEU A 659 27.01 -36.89 -18.17
N ARG A 660 25.76 -36.97 -18.66
CA ARG A 660 25.10 -38.25 -18.91
C ARG A 660 25.86 -39.07 -19.96
N ALA A 661 26.31 -38.45 -21.06
CA ALA A 661 27.09 -39.13 -22.09
C ALA A 661 28.43 -39.64 -21.54
N GLU A 662 29.13 -38.84 -20.74
CA GLU A 662 30.37 -39.26 -20.08
C GLU A 662 30.16 -40.46 -19.14
N LYS A 663 29.09 -40.43 -18.34
CA LYS A 663 28.74 -41.55 -17.45
C LYS A 663 28.35 -42.80 -18.23
N MET A 664 27.61 -42.67 -19.33
CA MET A 664 27.26 -43.79 -20.21
C MET A 664 28.52 -44.41 -20.83
N HIS A 665 29.47 -43.59 -21.31
CA HIS A 665 30.75 -44.07 -21.84
C HIS A 665 31.60 -44.75 -20.75
N ALA A 666 31.61 -44.22 -19.53
CA ALA A 666 32.30 -44.86 -18.41
C ALA A 666 31.70 -46.25 -18.07
N ILE A 667 30.37 -46.38 -18.09
CA ILE A 667 29.68 -47.66 -17.90
C ILE A 667 30.04 -48.64 -19.02
N GLN A 668 30.01 -48.20 -20.28
CA GLN A 668 30.39 -49.03 -21.42
C GLN A 668 31.83 -49.53 -21.32
N LYS A 669 32.76 -48.67 -20.89
CA LYS A 669 34.18 -49.04 -20.72
C LYS A 669 34.39 -50.05 -19.59
N ALA A 670 33.60 -49.95 -18.51
CA ALA A 670 33.75 -50.80 -17.34
C ALA A 670 33.02 -52.16 -17.46
N PHE A 671 31.87 -52.18 -18.14
CA PHE A 671 30.95 -53.34 -18.14
C PHE A 671 30.55 -53.82 -19.54
N GLY A 672 31.07 -53.20 -20.60
CA GLY A 672 30.77 -53.57 -21.99
C GLY A 672 29.40 -53.07 -22.49
N PRO A 673 29.06 -53.35 -23.75
CA PRO A 673 27.86 -52.81 -24.42
C PRO A 673 26.53 -53.33 -23.84
N MET A 674 26.54 -54.48 -23.17
CA MET A 674 25.33 -55.08 -22.58
C MET A 674 24.81 -54.26 -21.38
N ALA A 675 25.72 -53.64 -20.62
CA ALA A 675 25.36 -52.82 -19.46
C ALA A 675 24.75 -51.46 -19.85
N THR A 676 25.13 -50.90 -21.02
CA THR A 676 24.52 -49.66 -21.52
C THR A 676 23.06 -49.84 -21.93
N ASN A 677 22.67 -51.01 -22.44
CA ASN A 677 21.28 -51.33 -22.81
C ASN A 677 20.37 -51.46 -21.57
N LEU A 678 20.92 -52.00 -20.48
CA LEU A 678 20.22 -52.12 -19.18
C LEU A 678 19.93 -50.76 -18.52
N VAL A 679 20.83 -49.79 -18.65
CA VAL A 679 20.67 -48.43 -18.07
C VAL A 679 19.56 -47.62 -18.78
N VAL A 680 19.24 -47.97 -20.03
CA VAL A 680 18.15 -47.35 -20.80
C VAL A 680 16.79 -48.03 -20.53
N GLY A 681 16.74 -49.03 -19.65
CA GLY A 681 15.50 -49.64 -19.14
C GLY A 681 15.09 -50.94 -19.83
N TYR A 682 15.95 -51.56 -20.63
CA TYR A 682 15.67 -52.85 -21.27
C TYR A 682 16.32 -53.98 -20.45
N VAL A 683 15.48 -54.79 -19.79
CA VAL A 683 15.89 -55.97 -19.01
C VAL A 683 15.68 -57.27 -19.80
N GLY A 684 15.06 -57.21 -20.98
CA GLY A 684 14.78 -58.37 -21.83
C GLY A 684 15.72 -58.48 -23.03
N ASP A 685 16.38 -59.64 -23.12
CA ASP A 685 17.09 -60.29 -24.24
C ASP A 685 17.32 -59.52 -25.55
N ASP A 686 18.57 -59.53 -26.02
CA ASP A 686 19.05 -59.10 -27.35
C ASP A 686 18.48 -59.95 -28.52
N LEU A 687 17.33 -60.60 -28.36
CA LEU A 687 16.69 -61.48 -29.34
C LEU A 687 15.45 -60.90 -30.02
N LEU A 688 15.02 -59.67 -29.67
CA LEU A 688 13.81 -59.05 -30.25
C LEU A 688 14.04 -57.71 -30.98
N SER A 689 15.28 -57.26 -31.12
CA SER A 689 15.60 -56.05 -31.88
C SER A 689 15.56 -56.32 -33.39
N SER A 690 14.41 -56.10 -34.02
CA SER A 690 14.38 -55.82 -35.46
C SER A 690 15.04 -54.45 -35.72
N PRO A 691 15.78 -54.24 -36.82
CA PRO A 691 16.45 -52.97 -37.08
C PRO A 691 15.39 -51.93 -37.51
N GLU A 692 15.00 -51.05 -36.59
CA GLU A 692 14.20 -49.88 -36.93
C GLU A 692 15.06 -48.80 -37.59
N PHE A 693 14.46 -48.22 -38.62
CA PHE A 693 14.89 -47.09 -39.44
C PHE A 693 15.21 -45.84 -38.59
N PRO A 694 16.09 -44.94 -39.09
CA PRO A 694 16.39 -43.68 -38.42
C PRO A 694 15.16 -42.75 -38.43
N PRO A 695 14.87 -42.02 -37.34
CA PRO A 695 13.78 -41.06 -37.33
C PRO A 695 14.11 -39.81 -38.15
N ASP A 696 13.12 -39.42 -38.93
CA ASP A 696 13.05 -38.25 -39.79
C ASP A 696 13.57 -36.96 -39.14
N GLN A 697 14.43 -36.27 -39.89
CA GLN A 697 14.50 -34.82 -39.86
C GLN A 697 13.25 -34.27 -40.55
N SER A 698 12.28 -33.72 -39.82
CA SER A 698 11.46 -32.62 -40.34
C SER A 698 10.57 -31.98 -39.26
N HIS A 699 10.52 -30.65 -39.32
CA HIS A 699 9.62 -29.71 -38.62
C HIS A 699 9.91 -29.51 -37.11
N ALA A 700 10.28 -28.33 -36.61
CA ALA A 700 10.20 -26.96 -37.12
C ALA A 700 11.32 -26.08 -36.53
#